data_AF-A0A6P5GF46-F1
#
_entry.id   AF-A0A6P5GF46-F1
#
_cell.length_a   1.000
_cell.length_b   1.000
_cell.length_c   1.000
_cell.angle_alpha   90.00
_cell.angle_beta   90.00
_cell.angle_gamma   90.00
#
_symmetry.space_group_name_H-M   'P 1'
#
loop_
_entity.id
_entity.type
_entity.pdbx_description
1 polymer ?
#
loop_
_entity_poly.entity_id
_entity_poly.type
_entity_poly.pdbx_seq_one_letter_code
_entity_poly.pdbx_strand_id
1 'polypeptide(L)'
;MAQSLSLLSFLLLFSYYSTLTMGAYNVLNYGAEPDGQTDSAKAFLSAWADACGSGSPATMYVPAGNFFVSQAVFQGPCKSSEIKMYIDGTVVASSSYDGEAAWLMFKYVDGLSIFGGTIDGQGRAFWACKTAGRSCPSSTTSLTIAKSNNILISGLSTVNSKGFHISIFGSNGVTVQGAKITAPGNSPNTDGIHIQMSSDVTVTSSSIKTGDDCISIGEGANNVWIEKINCGPGHGISIGSLGDTPSESGVQNITVMSVVFTGTQNGLRIKTWGKPYSGFVKDVKFEHAVMQNVQNPIIVDQNYCPGDVNCPDQRRRRGRSSEIATMAAEGEELSNKRIIFKDYVVGFPTEDDMVLTPSTIRSKVPKGSTAVILKNLYLSCDPYMRWRMSAPEHESYTDAFVPGSVIVGYGVAKVVDSGHPDFTAGDLVWGLTGWEEYSLITAPEGLMKIKHTDVPLSYYTGILGMPGHTAYIGFHEICSPKKGERVYVSAASGAVGQLVGQFAKLMGCYVVGSAGSKEKVDLLKNKFGFDDAFNYKEEKDLNAALKRCFPDGIDIYFENVGGRMLDAVLLNMRAHGRIAVCGLISQYNLTQQEGIHNLFNVVTKRLLLQGFIFPDHLHLYPKFLEMVIQYIREGKVVYVEDAAEGIEKAPSALVGLFAGRNVGKQVVVVARD
;
A
#
# COMPACT_ATOMS: atom_id res chain seq x y z
N MET A 1 -35.75 -44.22 41.66
CA MET A 1 -34.78 -45.33 41.57
C MET A 1 -34.24 -45.36 40.15
N ALA A 2 -32.90 -45.31 40.01
CA ALA A 2 -32.05 -45.73 38.88
C ALA A 2 -32.37 -45.19 37.46
N GLN A 3 -31.48 -44.42 36.81
CA GLN A 3 -30.37 -44.88 35.95
C GLN A 3 -30.87 -45.80 34.81
N SER A 4 -30.59 -45.63 33.51
CA SER A 4 -29.33 -45.26 32.84
C SER A 4 -29.49 -45.25 31.31
N LEU A 5 -28.71 -44.37 30.66
CA LEU A 5 -27.98 -44.47 29.39
C LEU A 5 -28.65 -44.92 28.05
N SER A 6 -28.56 -43.99 27.08
CA SER A 6 -28.00 -44.10 25.70
C SER A 6 -28.69 -45.07 24.70
N LEU A 7 -28.79 -44.79 23.40
CA LEU A 7 -27.76 -44.32 22.48
C LEU A 7 -28.41 -43.91 21.12
N LEU A 8 -27.75 -42.96 20.44
CA LEU A 8 -27.82 -42.54 19.04
C LEU A 8 -28.66 -43.37 18.04
N SER A 9 -29.48 -42.66 17.25
CA SER A 9 -29.72 -42.94 15.82
C SER A 9 -30.29 -41.68 15.15
N PHE A 10 -29.44 -40.71 14.83
CA PHE A 10 -29.77 -39.68 13.85
C PHE A 10 -28.81 -39.85 12.68
N LEU A 11 -29.38 -40.23 11.53
CA LEU A 11 -28.67 -40.45 10.30
C LEU A 11 -27.84 -39.22 9.91
N LEU A 12 -26.55 -39.46 9.69
CA LEU A 12 -25.62 -38.57 9.04
C LEU A 12 -26.09 -38.31 7.59
N LEU A 13 -26.68 -37.14 7.34
CA LEU A 13 -26.55 -36.45 6.06
C LEU A 13 -25.14 -35.83 6.04
N PHE A 14 -24.14 -36.64 5.71
CA PHE A 14 -22.87 -36.10 5.22
C PHE A 14 -23.18 -35.45 3.87
N SER A 15 -23.40 -34.14 3.88
CA SER A 15 -23.10 -33.31 2.73
C SER A 15 -21.63 -33.58 2.36
N TYR A 16 -21.42 -34.23 1.22
CA TYR A 16 -20.13 -34.25 0.54
C TYR A 16 -19.76 -32.80 0.23
N TYR A 17 -19.11 -32.11 1.16
CA TYR A 17 -18.17 -31.07 0.79
C TYR A 17 -16.97 -31.83 0.24
N SER A 18 -16.94 -32.02 -1.08
CA SER A 18 -15.70 -32.29 -1.77
C SER A 18 -14.76 -31.14 -1.42
N THR A 19 -13.81 -31.41 -0.53
CA THR A 19 -12.61 -30.57 -0.44
C THR A 19 -11.95 -30.66 -1.80
N LEU A 20 -12.19 -29.66 -2.66
CA LEU A 20 -11.37 -29.44 -3.85
C LEU A 20 -9.98 -29.15 -3.33
N THR A 21 -9.15 -30.19 -3.26
CA THR A 21 -7.72 -30.06 -3.05
C THR A 21 -7.20 -29.20 -4.19
N MET A 22 -6.77 -27.98 -3.89
CA MET A 22 -6.05 -27.13 -4.84
C MET A 22 -4.86 -27.94 -5.36
N GLY A 23 -4.86 -28.30 -6.64
CA GLY A 23 -3.79 -29.08 -7.25
C GLY A 23 -2.51 -28.26 -7.22
N ALA A 24 -1.61 -28.57 -6.28
CA ALA A 24 -0.31 -27.93 -6.15
C ALA A 24 0.73 -28.72 -6.95
N TYR A 25 1.14 -28.18 -8.10
CA TYR A 25 2.12 -28.74 -9.02
C TYR A 25 3.51 -28.14 -8.72
N ASN A 26 4.21 -28.75 -7.76
CA ASN A 26 5.56 -28.35 -7.38
C ASN A 26 6.58 -28.86 -8.42
N VAL A 27 7.41 -27.96 -8.99
CA VAL A 27 8.39 -28.31 -10.03
C VAL A 27 9.40 -29.38 -9.62
N LEU A 28 9.68 -29.54 -8.32
CA LEU A 28 10.54 -30.62 -7.81
C LEU A 28 9.92 -32.00 -8.06
N ASN A 29 8.59 -32.12 -7.99
CA ASN A 29 7.90 -33.38 -8.27
C ASN A 29 7.98 -33.78 -9.76
N TYR A 30 8.40 -32.85 -10.62
CA TYR A 30 8.61 -33.04 -12.05
C TYR A 30 10.10 -33.16 -12.42
N GLY A 31 10.99 -33.22 -11.42
CA GLY A 31 12.42 -33.42 -11.61
C GLY A 31 13.23 -32.14 -11.83
N ALA A 32 12.71 -30.97 -11.43
CA ALA A 32 13.52 -29.76 -11.36
C ALA A 32 14.56 -29.88 -10.23
N GLU A 33 15.76 -29.35 -10.43
CA GLU A 33 16.83 -29.37 -9.44
C GLU A 33 17.21 -27.93 -9.01
N PRO A 34 17.26 -27.63 -7.70
CA PRO A 34 17.53 -26.30 -7.17
C PRO A 34 19.03 -25.95 -7.11
N ASP A 35 19.83 -26.41 -8.07
CA ASP A 35 21.30 -26.31 -8.08
C ASP A 35 21.87 -25.19 -8.98
N GLY A 36 21.01 -24.55 -9.77
CA GLY A 36 21.37 -23.51 -10.75
C GLY A 36 22.16 -24.02 -11.95
N GLN A 37 22.24 -25.33 -12.17
CA GLN A 37 23.08 -25.96 -13.20
C GLN A 37 22.30 -26.97 -14.04
N THR A 38 21.48 -27.82 -13.43
CA THR A 38 20.66 -28.80 -14.15
C THR A 38 19.48 -28.12 -14.83
N ASP A 39 19.34 -28.36 -16.14
CA ASP A 39 18.26 -27.76 -16.93
C ASP A 39 16.88 -28.30 -16.52
N SER A 40 16.12 -27.42 -15.86
CA SER A 40 14.80 -27.70 -15.31
C SER A 40 13.67 -27.35 -16.29
N ALA A 41 13.96 -26.94 -17.53
CA ALA A 41 12.93 -26.54 -18.51
C ALA A 41 11.82 -27.60 -18.69
N LYS A 42 12.19 -28.88 -18.85
CA LYS A 42 11.22 -29.96 -19.01
C LYS A 42 10.33 -30.14 -17.78
N ALA A 43 10.89 -29.98 -16.58
CA ALA A 43 10.14 -30.09 -15.33
C ALA A 43 9.12 -28.96 -15.20
N PHE A 44 9.53 -27.72 -15.50
CA PHE A 44 8.64 -26.55 -15.52
C PHE A 44 7.50 -26.72 -16.53
N LEU A 45 7.81 -27.16 -17.75
CA LEU A 45 6.79 -27.39 -18.79
C LEU A 45 5.84 -28.53 -18.44
N SER A 46 6.31 -29.58 -17.77
CA SER A 46 5.47 -30.69 -17.34
C SER A 46 4.52 -30.28 -16.21
N ALA A 47 5.04 -29.55 -15.22
CA ALA A 47 4.21 -28.97 -14.14
C ALA A 47 3.15 -28.00 -14.69
N TRP A 48 3.52 -27.17 -15.66
CA TRP A 48 2.58 -26.29 -16.35
C TRP A 48 1.52 -27.06 -17.14
N ALA A 49 1.90 -28.11 -17.86
CA ALA A 49 0.95 -28.91 -18.65
C ALA A 49 -0.16 -29.49 -17.77
N ASP A 50 0.18 -29.97 -16.57
CA ASP A 50 -0.80 -30.49 -15.62
C ASP A 50 -1.64 -29.36 -14.99
N ALA A 51 -1.02 -28.23 -14.60
CA ALA A 51 -1.75 -27.07 -14.08
C ALA A 51 -2.73 -26.49 -15.10
N CYS A 52 -2.28 -26.30 -16.34
CA CYS A 52 -3.06 -25.79 -17.46
C CYS A 52 -4.14 -26.80 -17.91
N GLY A 53 -3.86 -28.10 -17.79
CA GLY A 53 -4.81 -29.18 -18.08
C GLY A 53 -5.84 -29.46 -16.99
N SER A 54 -5.72 -28.83 -15.80
CA SER A 54 -6.65 -28.99 -14.70
C SER A 54 -8.05 -28.45 -15.04
N GLY A 55 -9.10 -29.19 -14.66
CA GLY A 55 -10.49 -28.71 -14.75
C GLY A 55 -10.94 -27.85 -13.57
N SER A 56 -10.04 -27.52 -12.65
CA SER A 56 -10.27 -26.73 -11.44
C SER A 56 -9.10 -25.75 -11.21
N PRO A 57 -9.26 -24.70 -10.39
CA PRO A 57 -8.17 -23.79 -10.06
C PRO A 57 -6.89 -24.54 -9.65
N ALA A 58 -5.77 -24.13 -10.23
CA ALA A 58 -4.51 -24.85 -10.15
C ALA A 58 -3.38 -23.95 -9.66
N THR A 59 -2.43 -24.53 -8.92
CA THR A 59 -1.27 -23.80 -8.41
C THR A 59 0.00 -24.48 -8.86
N MET A 60 0.83 -23.80 -9.65
CA MET A 60 2.22 -24.20 -9.91
C MET A 60 3.13 -23.57 -8.84
N TYR A 61 4.08 -24.33 -8.31
CA TYR A 61 4.96 -23.86 -7.24
C TYR A 61 6.43 -24.10 -7.58
N VAL A 62 7.24 -23.04 -7.49
CA VAL A 62 8.70 -23.05 -7.61
C VAL A 62 9.26 -22.72 -6.21
N PRO A 63 9.76 -23.71 -5.46
CA PRO A 63 10.24 -23.49 -4.10
C PRO A 63 11.55 -22.69 -4.08
N ALA A 64 12.05 -22.38 -2.89
CA ALA A 64 13.36 -21.76 -2.70
C ALA A 64 14.49 -22.61 -3.32
N GLY A 65 15.41 -21.96 -4.02
CA GLY A 65 16.50 -22.60 -4.77
C GLY A 65 16.85 -21.84 -6.04
N ASN A 66 17.95 -22.21 -6.71
CA ASN A 66 18.29 -21.69 -8.04
C ASN A 66 17.92 -22.74 -9.08
N PHE A 67 17.09 -22.41 -10.06
CA PHE A 67 16.66 -23.33 -11.10
C PHE A 67 17.13 -22.83 -12.45
N PHE A 68 18.13 -23.50 -13.03
CA PHE A 68 18.51 -23.21 -14.41
C PHE A 68 17.38 -23.69 -15.35
N VAL A 69 16.94 -22.81 -16.25
CA VAL A 69 15.93 -23.13 -17.27
C VAL A 69 16.48 -22.68 -18.62
N SER A 70 16.64 -23.60 -19.57
CA SER A 70 17.13 -23.25 -20.90
C SER A 70 16.13 -22.39 -21.68
N GLN A 71 14.88 -22.85 -21.79
CA GLN A 71 13.74 -22.11 -22.33
C GLN A 71 12.43 -22.74 -21.87
N ALA A 72 11.41 -21.93 -21.56
CA ALA A 72 10.09 -22.45 -21.24
C ALA A 72 8.98 -21.59 -21.90
N VAL A 73 8.25 -22.21 -22.82
CA VAL A 73 7.03 -21.63 -23.42
C VAL A 73 5.81 -22.32 -22.80
N PHE A 74 5.21 -21.64 -21.84
CA PHE A 74 3.99 -22.01 -21.14
C PHE A 74 2.77 -21.71 -22.01
N GLN A 75 2.33 -22.74 -22.71
CA GLN A 75 1.33 -22.65 -23.77
C GLN A 75 -0.09 -22.92 -23.22
N GLY A 76 -1.05 -22.05 -23.58
CA GLY A 76 -2.49 -22.28 -23.46
C GLY A 76 -3.15 -22.58 -24.83
N PRO A 77 -4.50 -22.57 -24.93
CA PRO A 77 -5.46 -22.24 -23.87
C PRO A 77 -5.50 -23.31 -22.77
N CYS A 78 -5.70 -22.87 -21.53
CA CYS A 78 -5.83 -23.75 -20.39
C CYS A 78 -7.29 -24.14 -20.15
N LYS A 79 -7.49 -25.33 -19.57
CA LYS A 79 -8.82 -25.77 -19.11
C LYS A 79 -9.22 -25.04 -17.82
N SER A 80 -8.24 -24.72 -16.97
CA SER A 80 -8.45 -23.85 -15.82
C SER A 80 -8.43 -22.39 -16.25
N SER A 81 -9.40 -21.61 -15.77
CA SER A 81 -9.44 -20.15 -15.90
C SER A 81 -8.81 -19.42 -14.70
N GLU A 82 -8.23 -20.16 -13.75
CA GLU A 82 -7.52 -19.60 -12.61
C GLU A 82 -6.27 -20.46 -12.33
N ILE A 83 -5.11 -19.95 -12.74
CA ILE A 83 -3.82 -20.57 -12.48
C ILE A 83 -2.97 -19.61 -11.67
N LYS A 84 -2.43 -20.08 -10.54
CA LYS A 84 -1.48 -19.34 -9.72
C LYS A 84 -0.10 -19.95 -9.86
N MET A 85 0.91 -19.13 -10.08
CA MET A 85 2.32 -19.53 -10.05
C MET A 85 3.01 -18.80 -8.91
N TYR A 86 3.41 -19.54 -7.87
CA TYR A 86 4.21 -19.00 -6.77
C TYR A 86 5.68 -19.33 -7.01
N ILE A 87 6.53 -18.31 -6.93
CA ILE A 87 7.98 -18.44 -7.08
C ILE A 87 8.64 -17.93 -5.79
N ASP A 88 9.22 -18.85 -5.04
CA ASP A 88 10.00 -18.53 -3.82
C ASP A 88 11.51 -18.51 -4.11
N GLY A 89 11.94 -19.16 -5.20
CA GLY A 89 13.33 -19.26 -5.62
C GLY A 89 13.75 -18.26 -6.71
N THR A 90 14.87 -18.59 -7.36
CA THR A 90 15.41 -17.87 -8.52
C THR A 90 15.38 -18.78 -9.75
N VAL A 91 14.74 -18.34 -10.83
CA VAL A 91 14.85 -18.96 -12.15
C VAL A 91 16.01 -18.29 -12.88
N VAL A 92 16.98 -19.07 -13.35
CA VAL A 92 18.26 -18.59 -13.90
C VAL A 92 18.37 -18.96 -15.37
N ALA A 93 18.70 -17.97 -16.21
CA ALA A 93 18.92 -18.18 -17.65
C ALA A 93 20.31 -18.76 -17.93
N SER A 94 20.55 -19.13 -19.19
CA SER A 94 21.90 -19.46 -19.64
C SER A 94 22.82 -18.25 -19.49
N SER A 95 24.05 -18.46 -19.01
CA SER A 95 25.09 -17.44 -18.97
C SER A 95 25.73 -17.17 -20.35
N SER A 96 25.49 -18.04 -21.34
CA SER A 96 25.81 -17.75 -22.74
C SER A 96 24.95 -16.60 -23.26
N TYR A 97 25.50 -15.83 -24.20
CA TYR A 97 24.75 -14.81 -24.92
C TYR A 97 24.03 -15.34 -26.18
N ASP A 98 24.10 -16.65 -26.42
CA ASP A 98 23.25 -17.35 -27.41
C ASP A 98 21.87 -17.60 -26.80
N GLY A 99 20.80 -17.42 -27.60
CA GLY A 99 19.46 -17.65 -27.12
C GLY A 99 18.37 -17.29 -28.12
N GLU A 100 17.19 -17.83 -27.86
CA GLU A 100 15.95 -17.48 -28.54
C GLU A 100 15.49 -16.07 -28.15
N ALA A 101 14.63 -15.44 -28.95
CA ALA A 101 14.17 -14.07 -28.71
C ALA A 101 13.39 -13.89 -27.38
N ALA A 102 12.79 -14.97 -26.86
CA ALA A 102 12.05 -14.99 -25.60
C ALA A 102 12.38 -16.25 -24.79
N TRP A 103 12.69 -16.06 -23.50
CA TRP A 103 13.14 -17.12 -22.61
C TRP A 103 11.99 -17.80 -21.86
N LEU A 104 11.32 -17.08 -20.96
CA LEU A 104 10.10 -17.54 -20.29
C LEU A 104 8.91 -16.85 -20.94
N MET A 105 8.04 -17.62 -21.59
CA MET A 105 6.90 -17.07 -22.32
C MET A 105 5.61 -17.73 -21.89
N PHE A 106 4.61 -16.95 -21.48
CA PHE A 106 3.23 -17.38 -21.35
C PHE A 106 2.46 -16.96 -22.59
N LYS A 107 1.84 -17.92 -23.28
CA LYS A 107 1.23 -17.69 -24.59
C LYS A 107 -0.18 -18.25 -24.68
N TYR A 108 -1.15 -17.42 -25.10
CA TYR A 108 -2.57 -17.79 -25.17
C TYR A 108 -3.15 -18.28 -23.84
N VAL A 109 -2.75 -17.65 -22.75
CA VAL A 109 -3.22 -17.97 -21.39
C VAL A 109 -4.32 -17.00 -21.00
N ASP A 110 -5.32 -17.48 -20.27
CA ASP A 110 -6.39 -16.66 -19.70
C ASP A 110 -6.51 -16.96 -18.19
N GLY A 111 -6.37 -15.94 -17.34
CA GLY A 111 -6.51 -16.08 -15.90
C GLY A 111 -5.28 -16.64 -15.17
N LEU A 112 -4.10 -16.05 -15.40
CA LEU A 112 -2.86 -16.42 -14.71
C LEU A 112 -2.41 -15.35 -13.72
N SER A 113 -2.01 -15.76 -12.52
CA SER A 113 -1.35 -14.89 -11.53
C SER A 113 0.03 -15.42 -11.16
N ILE A 114 1.07 -14.61 -11.30
CA ILE A 114 2.46 -14.93 -10.94
C ILE A 114 2.84 -14.11 -9.69
N PHE A 115 3.34 -14.78 -8.66
CA PHE A 115 3.67 -14.19 -7.36
C PHE A 115 5.13 -14.41 -6.99
N GLY A 116 5.81 -13.32 -6.64
CA GLY A 116 7.12 -13.34 -5.98
C GLY A 116 8.28 -13.83 -6.85
N GLY A 117 9.41 -14.09 -6.18
CA GLY A 117 10.58 -14.76 -6.77
C GLY A 117 11.48 -13.87 -7.59
N THR A 118 12.55 -14.47 -8.13
CA THR A 118 13.53 -13.79 -8.98
C THR A 118 13.69 -14.49 -10.33
N ILE A 119 13.75 -13.73 -11.41
CA ILE A 119 14.15 -14.18 -12.75
C ILE A 119 15.47 -13.50 -13.10
N ASP A 120 16.55 -14.26 -13.20
CA ASP A 120 17.89 -13.76 -13.58
C ASP A 120 18.20 -14.09 -15.04
N GLY A 121 18.23 -13.06 -15.90
CA GLY A 121 18.47 -13.18 -17.33
C GLY A 121 19.94 -13.36 -17.73
N GLN A 122 20.90 -13.26 -16.79
CA GLN A 122 22.33 -13.46 -17.02
C GLN A 122 22.91 -12.65 -18.21
N GLY A 123 22.54 -11.36 -18.30
CA GLY A 123 22.81 -10.49 -19.46
C GLY A 123 24.26 -10.03 -19.65
N ARG A 124 25.15 -10.20 -18.67
CA ARG A 124 26.51 -9.62 -18.66
C ARG A 124 27.31 -9.91 -19.93
N ALA A 125 27.33 -11.16 -20.38
CA ALA A 125 28.11 -11.57 -21.55
C ALA A 125 27.54 -10.96 -22.84
N PHE A 126 26.21 -10.84 -22.93
CA PHE A 126 25.52 -10.22 -24.07
C PHE A 126 25.83 -8.72 -24.17
N TRP A 127 25.75 -7.99 -23.05
CA TRP A 127 26.07 -6.56 -23.04
C TRP A 127 27.53 -6.29 -23.38
N ALA A 128 28.45 -7.17 -22.96
CA ALA A 128 29.87 -7.08 -23.33
C ALA A 128 30.07 -7.26 -24.85
N CYS A 129 29.34 -8.19 -25.48
CA CYS A 129 29.36 -8.34 -26.94
C CYS A 129 28.87 -7.06 -27.64
N LYS A 130 27.72 -6.52 -27.23
CA LYS A 130 27.13 -5.30 -27.80
C LYS A 130 28.05 -4.09 -27.67
N THR A 131 28.64 -3.91 -26.48
CA THR A 131 29.57 -2.81 -26.19
C THR A 131 30.85 -2.89 -27.03
N ALA A 132 31.30 -4.10 -27.38
CA ALA A 132 32.46 -4.31 -28.24
C ALA A 132 32.18 -4.03 -29.74
N GLY A 133 30.95 -3.65 -30.12
CA GLY A 133 30.58 -3.38 -31.51
C GLY A 133 30.64 -4.62 -32.42
N ARG A 134 30.56 -5.82 -31.83
CA ARG A 134 30.60 -7.09 -32.56
C ARG A 134 29.24 -7.45 -33.14
N SER A 135 29.23 -8.37 -34.10
CA SER A 135 28.00 -9.05 -34.49
C SER A 135 27.57 -9.98 -33.35
N CYS A 136 26.48 -9.63 -32.67
CA CYS A 136 25.93 -10.38 -31.54
C CYS A 136 24.59 -10.99 -31.93
N PRO A 137 24.17 -12.10 -31.29
CA PRO A 137 22.82 -12.64 -31.44
C PRO A 137 21.72 -11.63 -31.11
N SER A 138 20.48 -11.98 -31.46
CA SER A 138 19.30 -11.24 -31.03
C SER A 138 19.20 -11.22 -29.50
N SER A 139 18.71 -10.13 -28.93
CA SER A 139 18.48 -10.03 -27.48
C SER A 139 17.36 -10.97 -27.05
N THR A 140 17.51 -11.57 -25.88
CA THR A 140 16.48 -12.43 -25.26
C THR A 140 15.73 -11.66 -24.19
N THR A 141 14.39 -11.62 -24.30
CA THR A 141 13.50 -11.10 -23.25
C THR A 141 13.37 -12.09 -22.12
N SER A 142 13.46 -11.64 -20.86
CA SER A 142 13.41 -12.55 -19.70
C SER A 142 12.02 -13.16 -19.50
N LEU A 143 10.96 -12.34 -19.45
CA LEU A 143 9.59 -12.77 -19.30
C LEU A 143 8.71 -12.16 -20.40
N THR A 144 7.94 -12.99 -21.11
CA THR A 144 7.00 -12.54 -22.14
C THR A 144 5.58 -13.00 -21.84
N ILE A 145 4.64 -12.08 -21.81
CA ILE A 145 3.20 -12.33 -21.81
C ILE A 145 2.69 -12.07 -23.23
N ALA A 146 2.40 -13.12 -23.97
CA ALA A 146 2.04 -13.04 -25.38
C ALA A 146 0.61 -13.51 -25.62
N LYS A 147 -0.20 -12.69 -26.29
CA LYS A 147 -1.56 -13.04 -26.74
C LYS A 147 -2.43 -13.64 -25.64
N SER A 148 -2.33 -13.09 -24.44
CA SER A 148 -2.92 -13.64 -23.22
C SER A 148 -3.86 -12.63 -22.57
N ASN A 149 -4.80 -13.10 -21.74
CA ASN A 149 -5.80 -12.27 -21.09
C ASN A 149 -5.78 -12.45 -19.57
N ASN A 150 -6.19 -11.43 -18.84
CA ASN A 150 -6.43 -11.50 -17.38
C ASN A 150 -5.20 -12.02 -16.62
N ILE A 151 -4.08 -11.30 -16.77
CA ILE A 151 -2.79 -11.69 -16.21
C ILE A 151 -2.42 -10.77 -15.05
N LEU A 152 -2.03 -11.33 -13.91
CA LEU A 152 -1.47 -10.61 -12.77
C LEU A 152 -0.02 -11.03 -12.56
N ILE A 153 0.89 -10.07 -12.44
CA ILE A 153 2.26 -10.26 -12.01
C ILE A 153 2.46 -9.42 -10.75
N SER A 154 2.74 -10.04 -9.61
CA SER A 154 2.79 -9.37 -8.31
C SER A 154 4.07 -9.71 -7.54
N GLY A 155 4.86 -8.68 -7.18
CA GLY A 155 6.05 -8.84 -6.34
C GLY A 155 7.24 -9.53 -7.02
N LEU A 156 7.22 -9.70 -8.33
CA LEU A 156 8.27 -10.38 -9.09
C LEU A 156 9.54 -9.51 -9.22
N SER A 157 10.70 -10.10 -8.94
CA SER A 157 11.99 -9.48 -9.25
C SER A 157 12.53 -9.99 -10.59
N THR A 158 12.98 -9.10 -11.47
CA THR A 158 13.71 -9.49 -12.68
C THR A 158 15.06 -8.78 -12.72
N VAL A 159 16.14 -9.55 -12.91
CA VAL A 159 17.50 -9.02 -12.88
C VAL A 159 18.27 -9.40 -14.13
N ASN A 160 19.14 -8.49 -14.57
CA ASN A 160 20.12 -8.72 -15.62
C ASN A 160 19.57 -9.32 -16.93
N SER A 161 18.48 -8.78 -17.50
CA SER A 161 17.98 -9.29 -18.77
C SER A 161 18.95 -9.04 -19.93
N LYS A 162 19.02 -9.96 -20.91
CA LYS A 162 19.80 -9.75 -22.14
C LYS A 162 19.17 -8.69 -23.04
N GLY A 163 17.85 -8.57 -23.01
CA GLY A 163 17.06 -7.51 -23.65
C GLY A 163 16.02 -6.99 -22.67
N PHE A 164 14.75 -6.98 -23.09
CA PHE A 164 13.66 -6.52 -22.23
C PHE A 164 13.47 -7.45 -21.03
N HIS A 165 13.21 -6.87 -19.86
CA HIS A 165 12.93 -7.64 -18.67
C HIS A 165 11.54 -8.29 -18.74
N ILE A 166 10.51 -7.49 -19.03
CA ILE A 166 9.14 -7.97 -19.24
C ILE A 166 8.62 -7.43 -20.57
N SER A 167 8.06 -8.30 -21.40
CA SER A 167 7.35 -7.91 -22.63
C SER A 167 5.89 -8.34 -22.55
N ILE A 168 4.98 -7.40 -22.83
CA ILE A 168 3.54 -7.61 -22.90
C ILE A 168 3.11 -7.34 -24.34
N PHE A 169 2.78 -8.40 -25.05
CA PHE A 169 2.51 -8.37 -26.47
C PHE A 169 1.15 -8.97 -26.81
N GLY A 170 0.33 -8.27 -27.60
CA GLY A 170 -0.93 -8.84 -28.09
C GLY A 170 -1.97 -9.18 -27.02
N SER A 171 -1.85 -8.63 -25.81
CA SER A 171 -2.54 -9.13 -24.60
C SER A 171 -3.59 -8.14 -24.07
N ASN A 172 -4.57 -8.62 -23.29
CA ASN A 172 -5.61 -7.79 -22.69
C ASN A 172 -5.72 -7.97 -21.17
N GLY A 173 -5.86 -6.90 -20.40
CA GLY A 173 -6.09 -7.02 -18.96
C GLY A 173 -4.87 -7.58 -18.22
N VAL A 174 -3.73 -6.92 -18.38
CA VAL A 174 -2.46 -7.33 -17.74
C VAL A 174 -2.09 -6.33 -16.64
N THR A 175 -1.94 -6.81 -15.40
CA THR A 175 -1.50 -6.00 -14.26
C THR A 175 -0.12 -6.44 -13.82
N VAL A 176 0.83 -5.51 -13.75
CA VAL A 176 2.15 -5.68 -13.13
C VAL A 176 2.22 -4.78 -11.90
N GLN A 177 2.35 -5.37 -10.71
CA GLN A 177 2.38 -4.63 -9.45
C GLN A 177 3.54 -5.06 -8.56
N GLY A 178 4.18 -4.10 -7.88
CA GLY A 178 5.26 -4.43 -6.93
C GLY A 178 6.51 -5.02 -7.58
N ALA A 179 6.72 -4.84 -8.90
CA ALA A 179 7.85 -5.45 -9.59
C ALA A 179 9.16 -4.72 -9.25
N LYS A 180 10.24 -5.49 -9.10
CA LYS A 180 11.60 -4.96 -8.92
C LYS A 180 12.48 -5.36 -10.08
N ILE A 181 12.81 -4.40 -10.93
CA ILE A 181 13.56 -4.62 -12.17
C ILE A 181 14.94 -3.97 -12.03
N THR A 182 16.01 -4.74 -12.26
CA THR A 182 17.38 -4.23 -12.10
C THR A 182 18.36 -4.77 -13.14
N ALA A 183 19.01 -3.87 -13.86
CA ALA A 183 20.20 -4.10 -14.66
C ALA A 183 21.14 -2.87 -14.54
N PRO A 184 22.44 -3.00 -14.87
CA PRO A 184 23.37 -1.86 -14.86
C PRO A 184 22.88 -0.70 -15.75
N GLY A 185 23.09 0.55 -15.34
CA GLY A 185 22.64 1.73 -16.12
C GLY A 185 23.27 1.89 -17.51
N ASN A 186 24.25 1.05 -17.86
CA ASN A 186 24.89 0.99 -19.17
C ASN A 186 24.59 -0.31 -19.93
N SER A 187 23.62 -1.13 -19.49
CA SER A 187 23.21 -2.33 -20.22
C SER A 187 22.32 -1.98 -21.43
N PRO A 188 22.76 -2.26 -22.67
CA PRO A 188 22.06 -1.83 -23.87
C PRO A 188 20.71 -2.55 -24.04
N ASN A 189 19.66 -1.82 -24.42
CA ASN A 189 18.34 -2.35 -24.79
C ASN A 189 17.67 -3.20 -23.71
N THR A 190 17.87 -2.80 -22.45
CA THR A 190 17.34 -3.52 -21.28
C THR A 190 16.04 -2.93 -20.77
N ASP A 191 15.09 -2.63 -21.66
CA ASP A 191 13.83 -2.01 -21.25
C ASP A 191 13.18 -2.78 -20.10
N GLY A 192 12.65 -2.06 -19.11
CA GLY A 192 12.06 -2.71 -17.94
C GLY A 192 10.77 -3.45 -18.31
N ILE A 193 9.79 -2.70 -18.81
CA ILE A 193 8.53 -3.27 -19.29
C ILE A 193 8.23 -2.71 -20.68
N HIS A 194 8.15 -3.59 -21.68
CA HIS A 194 7.76 -3.24 -23.03
C HIS A 194 6.30 -3.63 -23.28
N ILE A 195 5.47 -2.69 -23.72
CA ILE A 195 4.04 -2.90 -23.98
C ILE A 195 3.77 -2.62 -25.45
N GLN A 196 3.27 -3.62 -26.18
CA GLN A 196 2.99 -3.49 -27.61
C GLN A 196 1.74 -4.30 -27.99
N MET A 197 0.93 -3.78 -28.93
CA MET A 197 -0.29 -4.44 -29.43
C MET A 197 -1.23 -4.94 -28.31
N SER A 198 -1.25 -4.26 -27.16
CA SER A 198 -1.93 -4.74 -25.95
C SER A 198 -2.91 -3.70 -25.42
N SER A 199 -3.97 -4.14 -24.77
CA SER A 199 -4.99 -3.27 -24.17
C SER A 199 -5.21 -3.55 -22.68
N ASP A 200 -5.71 -2.54 -21.96
CA ASP A 200 -6.04 -2.64 -20.53
C ASP A 200 -4.83 -3.11 -19.69
N VAL A 201 -3.69 -2.43 -19.86
CA VAL A 201 -2.44 -2.77 -19.16
C VAL A 201 -2.23 -1.81 -17.99
N THR A 202 -2.05 -2.34 -16.79
CA THR A 202 -1.74 -1.57 -15.58
C THR A 202 -0.34 -1.92 -15.08
N VAL A 203 0.50 -0.92 -14.85
CA VAL A 203 1.79 -1.07 -14.16
C VAL A 203 1.79 -0.17 -12.93
N THR A 204 1.89 -0.74 -11.73
CA THR A 204 1.83 0.03 -10.49
C THR A 204 2.90 -0.33 -9.47
N SER A 205 3.26 0.62 -8.60
CA SER A 205 4.01 0.37 -7.36
C SER A 205 5.35 -0.37 -7.61
N SER A 206 6.02 -0.08 -8.71
CA SER A 206 7.19 -0.84 -9.19
C SER A 206 8.45 0.01 -9.22
N SER A 207 9.61 -0.63 -9.03
CA SER A 207 10.93 0.01 -9.09
C SER A 207 11.73 -0.56 -10.25
N ILE A 208 12.18 0.31 -11.16
CA ILE A 208 12.83 -0.08 -12.41
C ILE A 208 14.15 0.67 -12.57
N LYS A 209 15.24 -0.09 -12.66
CA LYS A 209 16.60 0.41 -12.90
C LYS A 209 17.20 -0.37 -14.05
N THR A 210 17.46 0.28 -15.18
CA THR A 210 17.93 -0.41 -16.40
C THR A 210 18.88 0.50 -17.18
N GLY A 211 19.42 0.02 -18.28
CA GLY A 211 20.22 0.84 -19.20
C GLY A 211 19.43 1.44 -20.36
N ASP A 212 18.11 1.25 -20.41
CA ASP A 212 17.23 1.76 -21.47
C ASP A 212 15.90 2.24 -20.88
N ASP A 213 14.80 2.27 -21.64
CA ASP A 213 13.50 2.74 -21.18
C ASP A 213 13.04 1.94 -19.93
N CYS A 214 12.58 2.63 -18.87
CA CYS A 214 11.95 1.96 -17.74
C CYS A 214 10.68 1.24 -18.18
N ILE A 215 9.84 1.96 -18.93
CA ILE A 215 8.65 1.42 -19.57
C ILE A 215 8.59 1.99 -20.99
N SER A 216 8.53 1.11 -21.99
CA SER A 216 8.38 1.50 -23.40
C SER A 216 7.02 1.04 -23.94
N ILE A 217 6.34 1.92 -24.66
CA ILE A 217 4.99 1.74 -25.17
C ILE A 217 5.04 1.82 -26.70
N GLY A 218 4.98 0.66 -27.34
CA GLY A 218 5.02 0.51 -28.80
C GLY A 218 3.64 0.54 -29.45
N GLU A 219 3.63 0.40 -30.78
CA GLU A 219 2.41 0.45 -31.61
C GLU A 219 1.28 -0.46 -31.10
N GLY A 220 0.04 -0.02 -31.30
CA GLY A 220 -1.16 -0.76 -30.96
C GLY A 220 -1.46 -0.87 -29.46
N ALA A 221 -0.67 -0.22 -28.60
CA ALA A 221 -0.98 -0.09 -27.18
C ALA A 221 -2.17 0.86 -26.96
N ASN A 222 -3.15 0.42 -26.18
CA ASN A 222 -4.38 1.16 -25.92
C ASN A 222 -4.85 0.98 -24.47
N ASN A 223 -5.28 2.05 -23.80
CA ASN A 223 -5.69 1.98 -22.39
C ASN A 223 -4.59 1.42 -21.47
N VAL A 224 -3.50 2.18 -21.33
CA VAL A 224 -2.36 1.81 -20.47
C VAL A 224 -2.32 2.76 -19.27
N TRP A 225 -2.33 2.20 -18.06
CA TRP A 225 -2.22 2.92 -16.79
C TRP A 225 -0.88 2.63 -16.14
N ILE A 226 -0.09 3.66 -15.87
CA ILE A 226 1.22 3.57 -15.22
C ILE A 226 1.21 4.47 -13.99
N GLU A 227 1.41 3.91 -12.81
CA GLU A 227 1.29 4.67 -11.56
C GLU A 227 2.34 4.26 -10.51
N LYS A 228 2.80 5.20 -9.66
CA LYS A 228 3.68 4.89 -8.51
C LYS A 228 4.95 4.14 -8.92
N ILE A 229 5.64 4.67 -9.94
CA ILE A 229 6.87 4.05 -10.47
C ILE A 229 8.10 4.80 -9.96
N ASN A 230 9.09 4.07 -9.47
CA ASN A 230 10.45 4.59 -9.28
C ASN A 230 11.28 4.17 -10.48
N CYS A 231 11.58 5.11 -11.38
CA CYS A 231 12.30 4.88 -12.62
C CYS A 231 13.69 5.52 -12.54
N GLY A 232 14.75 4.72 -12.58
CA GLY A 232 16.08 5.26 -12.83
C GLY A 232 17.23 4.56 -12.09
N PRO A 233 18.43 4.50 -12.72
CA PRO A 233 18.79 5.09 -14.02
C PRO A 233 18.12 4.39 -15.22
N GLY A 234 18.18 5.01 -16.41
CA GLY A 234 17.55 4.53 -17.65
C GLY A 234 17.16 5.67 -18.60
N HIS A 235 16.36 5.38 -19.64
CA HIS A 235 15.90 6.35 -20.64
C HIS A 235 14.52 6.98 -20.36
N GLY A 236 13.89 6.64 -19.24
CA GLY A 236 12.60 7.19 -18.83
C GLY A 236 11.41 6.32 -19.23
N ILE A 237 10.22 6.92 -19.29
CA ILE A 237 9.03 6.26 -19.83
C ILE A 237 8.79 6.81 -21.23
N SER A 238 8.80 5.94 -22.23
CA SER A 238 8.83 6.30 -23.64
C SER A 238 7.65 5.73 -24.42
N ILE A 239 6.92 6.58 -25.15
CA ILE A 239 6.00 6.17 -26.21
C ILE A 239 6.78 6.17 -27.53
N GLY A 240 6.74 5.04 -28.23
CA GLY A 240 7.41 4.82 -29.52
C GLY A 240 8.80 4.19 -29.42
N SER A 241 9.57 4.18 -30.51
CA SER A 241 9.34 4.95 -31.74
C SER A 241 8.12 4.49 -32.54
N LEU A 242 7.35 5.45 -33.07
CA LEU A 242 6.21 5.19 -33.96
C LEU A 242 6.38 5.85 -35.33
N GLY A 243 5.76 5.30 -36.36
CA GLY A 243 5.71 5.87 -37.71
C GLY A 243 6.88 5.45 -38.61
N ASP A 244 7.53 4.31 -38.34
CA ASP A 244 8.61 3.78 -39.16
C ASP A 244 8.09 3.05 -40.42
N THR A 245 6.86 2.51 -40.36
CA THR A 245 6.27 1.71 -41.44
C THR A 245 4.89 2.21 -41.90
N PRO A 246 4.47 1.96 -43.16
CA PRO A 246 3.25 2.53 -43.74
C PRO A 246 1.92 2.18 -43.05
N SER A 247 1.83 1.03 -42.37
CA SER A 247 0.60 0.49 -41.79
C SER A 247 0.70 0.32 -40.27
N GLU A 248 1.54 1.13 -39.63
CA GLU A 248 1.79 1.05 -38.19
C GLU A 248 0.57 1.51 -37.38
N SER A 249 0.26 0.78 -36.30
CA SER A 249 -0.86 1.13 -35.41
C SER A 249 -0.47 2.30 -34.50
N GLY A 250 -1.43 3.15 -34.15
CA GLY A 250 -1.20 4.21 -33.17
C GLY A 250 -1.16 3.71 -31.73
N VAL A 251 -0.80 4.62 -30.83
CA VAL A 251 -0.87 4.47 -29.38
C VAL A 251 -1.90 5.44 -28.85
N GLN A 252 -2.79 4.99 -27.97
CA GLN A 252 -3.83 5.86 -27.42
C GLN A 252 -4.25 5.55 -25.98
N ASN A 253 -4.83 6.55 -25.31
CA ASN A 253 -5.36 6.43 -23.96
C ASN A 253 -4.30 5.91 -22.98
N ILE A 254 -3.23 6.70 -22.83
CA ILE A 254 -2.09 6.36 -21.97
C ILE A 254 -2.08 7.32 -20.79
N THR A 255 -2.13 6.80 -19.57
CA THR A 255 -1.98 7.59 -18.35
C THR A 255 -0.72 7.18 -17.63
N VAL A 256 0.17 8.14 -17.37
CA VAL A 256 1.35 7.98 -16.52
C VAL A 256 1.22 8.95 -15.37
N MET A 257 1.17 8.47 -14.14
CA MET A 257 1.06 9.34 -12.98
C MET A 257 1.93 8.92 -11.80
N SER A 258 2.27 9.87 -10.92
CA SER A 258 2.94 9.58 -9.66
C SER A 258 4.26 8.82 -9.87
N VAL A 259 5.08 9.25 -10.83
CA VAL A 259 6.35 8.60 -11.18
C VAL A 259 7.52 9.43 -10.67
N VAL A 260 8.47 8.81 -9.98
CA VAL A 260 9.74 9.42 -9.61
C VAL A 260 10.82 8.96 -10.57
N PHE A 261 11.39 9.90 -11.31
CA PHE A 261 12.52 9.68 -12.20
C PHE A 261 13.82 10.10 -11.50
N THR A 262 14.80 9.20 -11.39
CA THR A 262 16.08 9.48 -10.71
C THR A 262 17.28 9.14 -11.59
N GLY A 263 18.04 10.15 -12.01
CA GLY A 263 19.26 9.97 -12.80
C GLY A 263 19.03 9.39 -14.20
N THR A 264 17.83 9.58 -14.77
CA THR A 264 17.49 9.10 -16.11
C THR A 264 17.92 10.07 -17.21
N GLN A 265 18.14 9.56 -18.41
CA GLN A 265 18.34 10.40 -19.59
C GLN A 265 17.09 11.22 -19.90
N ASN A 266 15.91 10.61 -19.87
CA ASN A 266 14.64 11.32 -20.08
C ASN A 266 13.67 10.99 -18.94
N GLY A 267 12.73 11.89 -18.68
CA GLY A 267 11.58 11.60 -17.82
C GLY A 267 10.50 10.95 -18.66
N LEU A 268 9.70 11.79 -19.32
CA LEU A 268 8.61 11.37 -20.19
C LEU A 268 8.96 11.66 -21.65
N ARG A 269 8.84 10.67 -22.51
CA ARG A 269 9.33 10.77 -23.90
C ARG A 269 8.31 10.26 -24.91
N ILE A 270 8.17 10.98 -26.02
CA ILE A 270 7.45 10.52 -27.20
C ILE A 270 8.43 10.56 -28.38
N LYS A 271 8.57 9.43 -29.09
CA LYS A 271 9.46 9.24 -30.24
C LYS A 271 8.60 8.92 -31.47
N THR A 272 8.63 9.77 -32.50
CA THR A 272 8.02 9.46 -33.80
C THR A 272 8.98 9.74 -34.94
N TRP A 273 8.97 8.88 -35.96
CA TRP A 273 9.71 9.10 -37.19
C TRP A 273 9.07 10.21 -38.01
N GLY A 274 9.88 11.02 -38.70
CA GLY A 274 9.40 12.08 -39.60
C GLY A 274 8.84 11.57 -40.94
N LYS A 275 8.50 10.28 -41.05
CA LYS A 275 8.01 9.66 -42.28
C LYS A 275 6.49 9.93 -42.44
N PRO A 276 5.95 10.01 -43.67
CA PRO A 276 4.55 10.36 -43.89
C PRO A 276 3.61 9.15 -43.68
N TYR A 277 3.72 8.46 -42.54
CA TYR A 277 2.94 7.27 -42.20
C TYR A 277 1.87 7.56 -41.15
N SER A 278 0.88 6.67 -41.04
CA SER A 278 -0.36 6.93 -40.28
C SER A 278 -0.28 6.69 -38.77
N GLY A 279 0.89 6.35 -38.24
CA GLY A 279 1.09 6.19 -36.80
C GLY A 279 0.70 7.45 -36.03
N PHE A 280 0.07 7.28 -34.88
CA PHE A 280 -0.40 8.39 -34.05
C PHE A 280 -0.16 8.15 -32.56
N VAL A 281 -0.12 9.23 -31.79
CA VAL A 281 -0.17 9.22 -30.33
C VAL A 281 -1.35 10.10 -29.91
N LYS A 282 -2.32 9.54 -29.19
CA LYS A 282 -3.58 10.23 -28.85
C LYS A 282 -3.95 10.01 -27.38
N ASP A 283 -4.63 10.97 -26.76
CA ASP A 283 -5.18 10.83 -25.40
C ASP A 283 -4.13 10.36 -24.38
N VAL A 284 -2.99 11.07 -24.34
CA VAL A 284 -1.90 10.79 -23.39
C VAL A 284 -1.95 11.80 -22.24
N LYS A 285 -1.89 11.28 -21.01
CA LYS A 285 -1.95 12.03 -19.77
C LYS A 285 -0.70 11.74 -18.94
N PHE A 286 0.06 12.77 -18.62
CA PHE A 286 1.20 12.68 -17.71
C PHE A 286 0.95 13.57 -16.48
N GLU A 287 0.96 13.01 -15.27
CA GLU A 287 0.63 13.73 -14.03
C GLU A 287 1.59 13.38 -12.88
N HIS A 288 1.79 14.30 -11.93
CA HIS A 288 2.51 14.03 -10.68
C HIS A 288 3.90 13.38 -10.85
N ALA A 289 4.63 13.70 -11.92
CA ALA A 289 5.98 13.20 -12.13
C ALA A 289 7.00 14.05 -11.36
N VAL A 290 7.90 13.38 -10.62
CA VAL A 290 9.02 13.99 -9.91
C VAL A 290 10.30 13.71 -10.69
N MET A 291 11.06 14.75 -11.02
CA MET A 291 12.29 14.65 -11.80
C MET A 291 13.50 14.95 -10.92
N GLN A 292 14.34 13.96 -10.65
CA GLN A 292 15.56 14.08 -9.85
C GLN A 292 16.78 13.79 -10.73
N ASN A 293 17.59 14.80 -11.03
CA ASN A 293 18.78 14.65 -11.88
C ASN A 293 18.47 14.02 -13.26
N VAL A 294 17.31 14.36 -13.84
CA VAL A 294 16.88 13.90 -15.17
C VAL A 294 17.43 14.84 -16.23
N GLN A 295 18.05 14.32 -17.30
CA GLN A 295 18.66 15.18 -18.32
C GLN A 295 17.59 15.91 -19.17
N ASN A 296 16.59 15.18 -19.66
CA ASN A 296 15.47 15.72 -20.44
C ASN A 296 14.13 15.40 -19.74
N PRO A 297 13.58 16.31 -18.92
CA PRO A 297 12.36 16.02 -18.15
C PRO A 297 11.17 15.55 -19.01
N ILE A 298 10.88 16.26 -20.10
CA ILE A 298 9.87 15.87 -21.09
C ILE A 298 10.43 16.14 -22.48
N ILE A 299 10.36 15.16 -23.38
CA ILE A 299 10.79 15.32 -24.78
C ILE A 299 9.78 14.70 -25.75
N VAL A 300 9.42 15.46 -26.77
CA VAL A 300 8.63 14.99 -27.92
C VAL A 300 9.51 15.13 -29.15
N ASP A 301 10.09 14.01 -29.58
CA ASP A 301 10.94 13.94 -30.75
C ASP A 301 10.13 13.44 -31.94
N GLN A 302 9.72 14.38 -32.80
CA GLN A 302 8.94 14.08 -34.01
C GLN A 302 9.81 13.74 -35.23
N ASN A 303 11.13 13.75 -35.08
CA ASN A 303 12.08 13.43 -36.14
C ASN A 303 13.05 12.34 -35.66
N TYR A 304 12.55 11.40 -34.86
CA TYR A 304 13.37 10.34 -34.30
C TYR A 304 14.01 9.56 -35.45
N CYS A 305 15.34 9.64 -35.54
CA CYS A 305 16.12 8.95 -36.54
C CYS A 305 17.39 8.36 -35.92
N PRO A 306 17.28 7.17 -35.29
CA PRO A 306 18.42 6.55 -34.63
C PRO A 306 19.52 6.21 -35.66
N GLY A 307 20.73 6.69 -35.41
CA GLY A 307 21.93 6.38 -36.20
C GLY A 307 22.02 7.06 -37.57
N ASP A 308 21.19 8.07 -37.85
CA ASP A 308 21.13 8.79 -39.13
C ASP A 308 20.87 7.88 -40.35
N VAL A 309 20.24 6.71 -40.13
CA VAL A 309 19.93 5.72 -41.17
C VAL A 309 18.48 5.90 -41.63
N ASN A 310 18.27 6.02 -42.95
CA ASN A 310 16.93 6.11 -43.58
C ASN A 310 16.05 7.28 -43.07
N CYS A 311 16.66 8.39 -42.67
CA CYS A 311 15.93 9.58 -42.23
C CYS A 311 15.22 10.29 -43.41
N PRO A 312 13.98 10.75 -43.23
CA PRO A 312 13.30 11.56 -44.23
C PRO A 312 13.95 12.96 -44.37
N ASP A 313 13.99 13.45 -45.61
CA ASP A 313 14.62 14.73 -45.99
C ASP A 313 13.87 15.92 -45.34
N GLN A 314 14.58 16.79 -44.61
CA GLN A 314 14.01 17.83 -43.70
C GLN A 314 13.13 18.91 -44.38
N ARG A 315 12.85 18.80 -45.69
CA ARG A 315 12.29 19.88 -46.54
C ARG A 315 10.79 19.76 -46.86
N ARG A 316 10.06 18.73 -46.43
CA ARG A 316 8.61 18.60 -46.73
C ARG A 316 7.73 18.68 -45.49
N ARG A 317 7.43 19.91 -45.07
CA ARG A 317 6.41 20.24 -44.07
C ARG A 317 5.03 20.28 -44.74
N ARG A 318 4.11 19.37 -44.37
CA ARG A 318 2.65 19.58 -44.45
C ARG A 318 1.84 18.43 -43.82
N GLY A 319 1.14 18.75 -42.73
CA GLY A 319 -0.04 18.06 -42.17
C GLY A 319 0.28 16.80 -41.34
N ARG A 320 -0.24 16.59 -40.13
CA ARG A 320 -1.33 17.17 -39.35
C ARG A 320 -0.81 17.59 -37.98
N SER A 321 -1.32 18.69 -37.45
CA SER A 321 -1.19 19.01 -36.03
C SER A 321 -1.71 17.82 -35.21
N SER A 322 -0.83 17.16 -34.45
CA SER A 322 -1.30 16.52 -33.23
C SER A 322 -1.87 17.65 -32.37
N GLU A 323 -3.15 17.59 -32.05
CA GLU A 323 -3.69 18.33 -30.93
C GLU A 323 -3.00 17.78 -29.68
N ILE A 324 -1.82 18.32 -29.37
CA ILE A 324 -1.40 18.42 -27.99
C ILE A 324 -2.39 19.42 -27.43
N ALA A 325 -3.47 18.93 -26.84
CA ALA A 325 -4.20 19.68 -25.86
C ALA A 325 -3.20 20.00 -24.74
N THR A 326 -2.48 21.12 -24.89
CA THR A 326 -2.14 21.93 -23.74
C THR A 326 -3.50 22.33 -23.21
N MET A 327 -4.02 21.56 -22.26
CA MET A 327 -5.03 22.13 -21.38
C MET A 327 -4.36 23.38 -20.82
N ALA A 328 -4.85 24.54 -21.22
CA ALA A 328 -4.65 25.73 -20.43
C ALA A 328 -5.05 25.34 -19.02
N ALA A 329 -4.06 25.31 -18.11
CA ALA A 329 -4.28 24.98 -16.72
C ALA A 329 -5.24 26.02 -16.17
N GLU A 330 -6.51 25.65 -16.02
CA GLU A 330 -7.47 26.50 -15.35
C GLU A 330 -7.23 26.41 -13.84
N GLY A 331 -7.23 27.55 -13.17
CA GLY A 331 -7.00 27.65 -11.73
C GLY A 331 -5.68 28.33 -11.40
N GLU A 332 -5.76 29.26 -10.45
CA GLU A 332 -4.61 29.92 -9.83
C GLU A 332 -3.71 28.88 -9.14
N GLU A 333 -2.38 29.11 -9.17
CA GLU A 333 -1.43 28.37 -8.35
C GLU A 333 -1.42 28.90 -6.93
N LEU A 334 -1.72 28.03 -5.97
CA LEU A 334 -1.67 28.30 -4.54
C LEU A 334 -0.33 27.80 -3.98
N SER A 335 0.22 28.53 -3.02
CA SER A 335 1.33 28.02 -2.20
C SER A 335 0.82 26.83 -1.36
N ASN A 336 1.66 25.82 -1.20
CA ASN A 336 1.32 24.60 -0.48
C ASN A 336 2.56 24.03 0.23
N LYS A 337 2.75 24.33 1.50
CA LYS A 337 3.75 23.70 2.37
C LYS A 337 3.35 22.25 2.64
N ARG A 338 4.34 21.34 2.61
CA ARG A 338 4.13 19.89 2.76
C ARG A 338 5.16 19.28 3.69
N ILE A 339 4.79 18.25 4.44
CA ILE A 339 5.73 17.42 5.21
C ILE A 339 6.02 16.16 4.40
N ILE A 340 7.27 16.04 3.96
CA ILE A 340 7.76 14.92 3.17
C ILE A 340 8.38 13.87 4.09
N PHE A 341 7.98 12.63 3.91
CA PHE A 341 8.64 11.48 4.54
C PHE A 341 9.97 11.22 3.86
N LYS A 342 11.09 11.29 4.59
CA LYS A 342 12.43 11.30 3.97
C LYS A 342 12.88 9.89 3.55
N ASP A 343 12.86 8.95 4.48
CA ASP A 343 13.30 7.57 4.28
C ASP A 343 12.75 6.67 5.40
N TYR A 344 12.86 5.36 5.23
CA TYR A 344 12.38 4.38 6.20
C TYR A 344 13.09 4.48 7.56
N VAL A 345 12.32 4.29 8.63
CA VAL A 345 12.77 4.44 10.02
C VAL A 345 12.89 3.09 10.71
N VAL A 346 14.06 2.85 11.31
CA VAL A 346 14.30 1.74 12.23
C VAL A 346 14.33 2.29 13.66
N GLY A 347 13.58 1.69 14.57
CA GLY A 347 13.52 2.13 15.97
C GLY A 347 12.59 3.34 16.18
N PHE A 348 12.99 4.28 17.03
CA PHE A 348 12.19 5.48 17.31
C PHE A 348 12.30 6.50 16.16
N PRO A 349 11.19 7.11 15.72
CA PRO A 349 11.24 8.18 14.74
C PRO A 349 11.78 9.47 15.37
N THR A 350 12.43 10.26 14.55
CA THR A 350 12.95 11.59 14.88
C THR A 350 12.30 12.64 13.97
N GLU A 351 12.49 13.91 14.31
CA GLU A 351 11.98 15.00 13.47
C GLU A 351 12.70 15.04 12.10
N ASP A 352 13.97 14.63 12.03
CA ASP A 352 14.79 14.63 10.81
C ASP A 352 14.35 13.60 9.75
N ASP A 353 13.48 12.65 10.14
CA ASP A 353 12.86 11.69 9.22
C ASP A 353 11.73 12.35 8.38
N MET A 354 11.38 13.60 8.68
CA MET A 354 10.28 14.35 8.08
C MET A 354 10.72 15.77 7.73
N VAL A 355 10.53 16.17 6.47
CA VAL A 355 11.07 17.44 5.97
C VAL A 355 9.94 18.36 5.50
N LEU A 356 9.87 19.55 6.09
CA LEU A 356 8.99 20.62 5.58
C LEU A 356 9.52 21.15 4.25
N THR A 357 8.72 21.05 3.20
CA THR A 357 9.06 21.45 1.83
C THR A 357 8.00 22.39 1.27
N PRO A 358 8.39 23.56 0.70
CA PRO A 358 7.45 24.40 -0.03
C PRO A 358 7.09 23.77 -1.39
N SER A 359 5.84 23.93 -1.81
CA SER A 359 5.35 23.50 -3.11
C SER A 359 4.23 24.44 -3.59
N THR A 360 3.67 24.14 -4.76
CA THR A 360 2.45 24.77 -5.26
C THR A 360 1.42 23.71 -5.62
N ILE A 361 0.14 24.09 -5.63
CA ILE A 361 -0.96 23.27 -6.11
C ILE A 361 -1.89 24.13 -6.95
N ARG A 362 -2.61 23.53 -7.89
CA ARG A 362 -3.68 24.22 -8.62
C ARG A 362 -4.94 24.28 -7.78
N SER A 363 -5.68 25.38 -7.89
CA SER A 363 -6.94 25.60 -7.18
C SER A 363 -8.15 24.88 -7.79
N LYS A 364 -8.01 24.32 -8.99
CA LYS A 364 -9.07 23.55 -9.66
C LYS A 364 -8.67 22.10 -9.92
N VAL A 365 -9.65 21.21 -9.83
CA VAL A 365 -9.44 19.80 -10.17
C VAL A 365 -9.18 19.65 -11.68
N PRO A 366 -8.44 18.61 -12.11
CA PRO A 366 -8.30 18.33 -13.53
C PRO A 366 -9.68 18.15 -14.19
N LYS A 367 -9.88 18.81 -15.33
CA LYS A 367 -11.17 18.79 -16.04
C LYS A 367 -11.56 17.35 -16.40
N GLY A 368 -12.79 16.97 -16.04
CA GLY A 368 -13.31 15.61 -16.28
C GLY A 368 -12.84 14.55 -15.27
N SER A 369 -12.04 14.93 -14.25
CA SER A 369 -11.73 14.04 -13.14
C SER A 369 -12.86 14.03 -12.10
N THR A 370 -12.95 12.96 -11.33
CA THR A 370 -13.79 12.85 -10.12
C THR A 370 -13.02 13.23 -8.85
N ALA A 371 -11.90 13.95 -8.99
CA ALA A 371 -11.06 14.32 -7.86
C ALA A 371 -11.68 15.44 -7.02
N VAL A 372 -11.13 15.64 -5.83
CA VAL A 372 -11.50 16.70 -4.90
C VAL A 372 -10.23 17.41 -4.43
N ILE A 373 -10.20 18.74 -4.50
CA ILE A 373 -9.15 19.52 -3.85
C ILE A 373 -9.65 19.94 -2.48
N LEU A 374 -8.82 19.68 -1.48
CA LEU A 374 -9.06 19.98 -0.08
C LEU A 374 -8.11 21.07 0.39
N LYS A 375 -8.61 22.02 1.19
CA LYS A 375 -7.82 22.86 2.08
C LYS A 375 -7.80 22.19 3.44
N ASN A 376 -6.64 21.72 3.89
CA ASN A 376 -6.51 20.98 5.14
C ASN A 376 -6.53 21.94 6.32
N LEU A 377 -7.42 21.69 7.27
CA LEU A 377 -7.63 22.54 8.46
C LEU A 377 -6.93 21.94 9.67
N TYR A 378 -7.15 20.64 9.91
CA TYR A 378 -6.59 19.92 11.05
C TYR A 378 -6.01 18.58 10.59
N LEU A 379 -4.87 18.20 11.16
CA LEU A 379 -4.26 16.90 10.95
C LEU A 379 -4.21 16.14 12.28
N SER A 380 -4.37 14.83 12.17
CA SER A 380 -4.26 13.89 13.27
C SER A 380 -2.83 13.35 13.35
N CYS A 381 -2.24 13.34 14.55
CA CYS A 381 -1.09 12.50 14.85
C CYS A 381 -1.59 11.23 15.54
N ASP A 382 -1.45 10.08 14.88
CA ASP A 382 -1.88 8.79 15.40
C ASP A 382 -0.72 7.79 15.50
N PRO A 383 -0.66 6.95 16.57
CA PRO A 383 0.45 6.02 16.75
C PRO A 383 0.70 5.04 15.60
N TYR A 384 -0.34 4.63 14.86
CA TYR A 384 -0.21 3.69 13.74
C TYR A 384 0.65 4.24 12.61
N MET A 385 0.77 5.57 12.50
CA MET A 385 1.59 6.21 11.46
C MET A 385 3.05 5.79 11.54
N ARG A 386 3.55 5.42 12.72
CA ARG A 386 4.92 4.89 12.86
C ARG A 386 5.13 3.62 12.05
N TRP A 387 4.18 2.69 12.04
CA TRP A 387 4.33 1.44 11.28
C TRP A 387 4.43 1.71 9.78
N ARG A 388 3.78 2.76 9.31
CA ARG A 388 3.89 3.21 7.91
C ARG A 388 5.25 3.83 7.60
N MET A 389 6.05 4.22 8.60
CA MET A 389 7.42 4.70 8.40
C MET A 389 8.44 3.55 8.29
N SER A 390 8.05 2.29 8.47
CA SER A 390 8.94 1.14 8.27
C SER A 390 8.94 0.66 6.82
N ALA A 391 10.03 0.02 6.39
CA ALA A 391 10.08 -0.65 5.10
C ALA A 391 9.00 -1.76 5.03
N PRO A 392 8.34 -1.96 3.88
CA PRO A 392 7.26 -2.93 3.73
C PRO A 392 7.81 -4.36 3.59
N GLU A 393 8.40 -4.89 4.66
CA GLU A 393 8.96 -6.25 4.70
C GLU A 393 7.90 -7.33 5.00
N HIS A 394 6.75 -6.92 5.55
CA HIS A 394 5.65 -7.78 5.95
C HIS A 394 4.30 -7.19 5.55
N GLU A 395 3.30 -8.06 5.37
CA GLU A 395 1.92 -7.66 5.09
C GLU A 395 1.34 -6.84 6.26
N SER A 396 0.66 -5.75 5.94
CA SER A 396 0.05 -4.82 6.89
C SER A 396 -1.33 -4.40 6.37
N TYR A 397 -2.25 -4.10 7.29
CA TYR A 397 -3.60 -3.61 6.94
C TYR A 397 -3.60 -2.20 6.31
N THR A 398 -2.45 -1.53 6.30
CA THR A 398 -2.24 -0.25 5.64
C THR A 398 -0.87 -0.22 4.98
N ASP A 399 -0.80 0.39 3.79
CA ASP A 399 0.45 0.57 3.04
C ASP A 399 1.45 1.45 3.79
N ALA A 400 2.74 1.12 3.63
CA ALA A 400 3.84 1.98 4.09
C ALA A 400 3.82 3.34 3.37
N PHE A 401 4.39 4.35 4.03
CA PHE A 401 4.70 5.63 3.39
C PHE A 401 5.80 5.42 2.36
N VAL A 402 5.75 6.25 1.31
CA VAL A 402 6.74 6.23 0.24
C VAL A 402 7.79 7.31 0.55
N PRO A 403 9.08 6.95 0.72
CA PRO A 403 10.15 7.93 0.83
C PRO A 403 10.10 8.98 -0.30
N GLY A 404 10.31 10.24 0.04
CA GLY A 404 10.19 11.39 -0.86
C GLY A 404 8.75 11.86 -1.12
N SER A 405 7.73 11.22 -0.54
CA SER A 405 6.31 11.61 -0.71
C SER A 405 5.75 12.30 0.55
N VAL A 406 4.62 12.99 0.38
CA VAL A 406 3.87 13.63 1.47
C VAL A 406 3.38 12.57 2.45
N ILE A 407 3.50 12.82 3.75
CA ILE A 407 2.90 11.97 4.78
C ILE A 407 1.38 12.02 4.67
N VAL A 408 0.71 10.87 4.79
CA VAL A 408 -0.76 10.79 4.73
C VAL A 408 -1.31 10.32 6.07
N GLY A 409 -2.33 11.00 6.57
CA GLY A 409 -2.99 10.67 7.82
C GLY A 409 -4.43 11.15 7.84
N TYR A 410 -5.15 10.86 8.92
CA TYR A 410 -6.50 11.40 9.08
C TYR A 410 -6.43 12.92 9.30
N GLY A 411 -7.38 13.64 8.71
CA GLY A 411 -7.50 15.07 8.88
C GLY A 411 -8.92 15.56 8.62
N VAL A 412 -9.11 16.85 8.88
CA VAL A 412 -10.34 17.59 8.59
C VAL A 412 -10.00 18.68 7.60
N ALA A 413 -10.82 18.80 6.58
CA ALA A 413 -10.57 19.68 5.46
C ALA A 413 -11.84 20.31 4.90
N LYS A 414 -11.66 21.35 4.12
CA LYS A 414 -12.71 22.03 3.36
C LYS A 414 -12.51 21.80 1.88
N VAL A 415 -13.55 21.44 1.16
CA VAL A 415 -13.50 21.28 -0.30
C VAL A 415 -13.32 22.65 -0.95
N VAL A 416 -12.27 22.78 -1.76
CA VAL A 416 -11.97 23.98 -2.55
C VAL A 416 -12.61 23.88 -3.93
N ASP A 417 -12.40 22.74 -4.59
CA ASP A 417 -12.99 22.43 -5.89
C ASP A 417 -13.25 20.92 -5.99
N SER A 418 -14.21 20.52 -6.81
CA SER A 418 -14.60 19.12 -6.96
C SER A 418 -15.13 18.82 -8.34
N GLY A 419 -14.70 17.68 -8.89
CA GLY A 419 -15.34 17.04 -10.04
C GLY A 419 -16.19 15.84 -9.66
N HIS A 420 -16.31 15.53 -8.36
CA HIS A 420 -17.12 14.43 -7.85
C HIS A 420 -18.53 14.92 -7.50
N PRO A 421 -19.62 14.25 -7.93
CA PRO A 421 -20.99 14.75 -7.71
C PRO A 421 -21.37 14.84 -6.23
N ASP A 422 -20.81 13.98 -5.39
CA ASP A 422 -21.11 13.98 -3.96
C ASP A 422 -20.41 15.08 -3.19
N PHE A 423 -19.48 15.85 -3.76
CA PHE A 423 -18.74 16.92 -3.07
C PHE A 423 -18.84 18.24 -3.82
N THR A 424 -18.97 19.33 -3.09
CA THR A 424 -19.08 20.69 -3.63
C THR A 424 -18.19 21.64 -2.85
N ALA A 425 -17.72 22.71 -3.51
CA ALA A 425 -16.89 23.72 -2.87
C ALA A 425 -17.56 24.27 -1.60
N GLY A 426 -16.81 24.32 -0.50
CA GLY A 426 -17.28 24.73 0.82
C GLY A 426 -17.71 23.59 1.73
N ASP A 427 -17.92 22.37 1.21
CA ASP A 427 -18.21 21.19 2.05
C ASP A 427 -17.06 20.94 3.03
N LEU A 428 -17.41 20.60 4.27
CA LEU A 428 -16.46 20.15 5.29
C LEU A 428 -16.41 18.63 5.31
N VAL A 429 -15.21 18.07 5.30
CA VAL A 429 -14.98 16.62 5.24
C VAL A 429 -13.93 16.19 6.25
N TRP A 430 -13.97 14.93 6.64
CA TRP A 430 -12.87 14.26 7.33
C TRP A 430 -12.55 12.93 6.65
N GLY A 431 -11.30 12.51 6.75
CA GLY A 431 -10.80 11.30 6.08
C GLY A 431 -9.29 11.32 5.95
N LEU A 432 -8.74 10.45 5.12
CA LEU A 432 -7.31 10.47 4.81
C LEU A 432 -6.98 11.68 3.92
N THR A 433 -5.98 12.46 4.32
CA THR A 433 -5.46 13.61 3.57
C THR A 433 -3.95 13.72 3.75
N GLY A 434 -3.30 14.54 2.92
CA GLY A 434 -1.87 14.80 3.02
C GLY A 434 -1.53 15.72 4.19
N TRP A 435 -0.34 15.54 4.74
CA TRP A 435 0.30 16.50 5.63
C TRP A 435 0.84 17.67 4.81
N GLU A 436 -0.08 18.49 4.34
CA GLU A 436 0.13 19.64 3.47
C GLU A 436 -1.02 20.65 3.66
N GLU A 437 -0.86 21.88 3.19
CA GLU A 437 -1.91 22.91 3.30
C GLU A 437 -3.12 22.60 2.39
N TYR A 438 -2.85 22.00 1.22
CA TYR A 438 -3.87 21.60 0.27
C TYR A 438 -3.57 20.23 -0.31
N SER A 439 -4.59 19.37 -0.44
CA SER A 439 -4.45 18.02 -0.98
C SER A 439 -5.36 17.79 -2.18
N LEU A 440 -4.84 17.12 -3.20
CA LEU A 440 -5.64 16.56 -4.29
C LEU A 440 -5.98 15.10 -3.96
N ILE A 441 -7.25 14.83 -3.70
CA ILE A 441 -7.75 13.47 -3.43
C ILE A 441 -8.35 12.92 -4.71
N THR A 442 -7.70 11.91 -5.29
CA THR A 442 -8.12 11.29 -6.56
C THR A 442 -9.16 10.19 -6.40
N ALA A 443 -9.24 9.58 -5.20
CA ALA A 443 -10.23 8.57 -4.82
C ALA A 443 -11.00 9.06 -3.56
N PRO A 444 -12.04 9.90 -3.74
CA PRO A 444 -12.71 10.57 -2.63
C PRO A 444 -13.73 9.70 -1.88
N GLU A 445 -13.90 8.43 -2.24
CA GLU A 445 -14.89 7.51 -1.65
C GLU A 445 -14.66 7.27 -0.14
N GLY A 446 -13.41 7.44 0.31
CA GLY A 446 -13.05 7.38 1.73
C GLY A 446 -13.31 8.66 2.53
N LEU A 447 -13.71 9.75 1.88
CA LEU A 447 -14.02 11.02 2.56
C LEU A 447 -15.44 11.01 3.12
N MET A 448 -15.59 11.45 4.36
CA MET A 448 -16.89 11.58 5.01
C MET A 448 -17.25 13.05 5.18
N LYS A 449 -18.44 13.43 4.68
CA LYS A 449 -19.00 14.77 4.91
C LYS A 449 -19.34 15.00 6.38
N ILE A 450 -18.89 16.13 6.90
CA ILE A 450 -19.20 16.61 8.24
C ILE A 450 -20.60 17.23 8.22
N LYS A 451 -21.53 16.59 8.93
CA LYS A 451 -22.92 17.07 9.05
C LYS A 451 -23.16 17.93 10.29
N HIS A 452 -22.39 17.72 11.35
CA HIS A 452 -22.56 18.39 12.63
C HIS A 452 -21.46 19.42 12.81
N THR A 453 -21.78 20.66 12.49
CA THR A 453 -20.87 21.82 12.57
C THR A 453 -21.10 22.67 13.82
N ASP A 454 -22.04 22.26 14.69
CA ASP A 454 -22.31 22.86 16.00
C ASP A 454 -21.29 22.45 17.08
N VAL A 455 -20.30 21.65 16.71
CA VAL A 455 -19.19 21.19 17.54
C VAL A 455 -17.85 21.55 16.87
N PRO A 456 -16.74 21.67 17.63
CA PRO A 456 -15.45 22.02 17.05
C PRO A 456 -15.04 21.06 15.92
N LEU A 457 -14.60 21.60 14.78
CA LEU A 457 -14.22 20.79 13.62
C LEU A 457 -13.03 19.85 13.94
N SER A 458 -12.12 20.27 14.82
CA SER A 458 -10.99 19.45 15.29
C SER A 458 -11.43 18.09 15.86
N TYR A 459 -12.65 17.99 16.40
CA TYR A 459 -13.17 16.76 16.99
C TYR A 459 -13.25 15.60 15.98
N TYR A 460 -13.39 15.90 14.69
CA TYR A 460 -13.39 14.89 13.62
C TYR A 460 -12.01 14.28 13.34
N THR A 461 -10.93 14.80 13.93
CA THR A 461 -9.62 14.10 14.01
C THR A 461 -9.54 13.12 15.19
N GLY A 462 -10.52 13.18 16.10
CA GLY A 462 -10.49 12.57 17.43
C GLY A 462 -11.82 11.92 17.81
N ILE A 463 -12.53 12.53 18.76
CA ILE A 463 -13.77 12.01 19.36
C ILE A 463 -14.91 11.73 18.37
N LEU A 464 -14.97 12.42 17.23
CA LEU A 464 -15.96 12.19 16.17
C LEU A 464 -15.37 11.46 14.95
N GLY A 465 -14.05 11.26 14.93
CA GLY A 465 -13.32 10.60 13.86
C GLY A 465 -12.93 9.16 14.21
N MET A 466 -11.83 8.72 13.60
CA MET A 466 -11.30 7.36 13.77
C MET A 466 -11.03 6.98 15.24
N PRO A 467 -10.39 7.82 16.11
CA PRO A 467 -10.13 7.42 17.50
C PRO A 467 -11.40 7.21 18.34
N GLY A 468 -12.40 8.08 18.17
CA GLY A 468 -13.69 7.93 18.86
C GLY A 468 -14.42 6.66 18.42
N HIS A 469 -14.42 6.38 17.13
CA HIS A 469 -15.04 5.16 16.61
C HIS A 469 -14.30 3.90 17.09
N THR A 470 -12.96 3.93 17.13
CA THR A 470 -12.13 2.87 17.72
C THR A 470 -12.48 2.59 19.19
N ALA A 471 -12.68 3.64 19.99
CA ALA A 471 -13.13 3.49 21.38
C ALA A 471 -14.52 2.83 21.47
N TYR A 472 -15.46 3.26 20.60
CA TYR A 472 -16.80 2.69 20.54
C TYR A 472 -16.78 1.20 20.18
N ILE A 473 -16.09 0.82 19.09
CA ILE A 473 -16.01 -0.57 18.62
C ILE A 473 -15.35 -1.45 19.68
N GLY A 474 -14.15 -1.08 20.13
CA GLY A 474 -13.39 -1.89 21.08
C GLY A 474 -14.11 -2.09 22.41
N PHE A 475 -14.81 -1.05 22.89
CA PHE A 475 -15.54 -1.14 24.14
C PHE A 475 -16.90 -1.83 23.96
N HIS A 476 -17.79 -1.31 23.11
CA HIS A 476 -19.16 -1.82 23.03
C HIS A 476 -19.27 -3.17 22.32
N GLU A 477 -18.53 -3.36 21.22
CA GLU A 477 -18.66 -4.57 20.39
C GLU A 477 -17.70 -5.66 20.87
N ILE A 478 -16.40 -5.34 21.02
CA ILE A 478 -15.37 -6.34 21.36
C ILE A 478 -15.43 -6.74 22.83
N CYS A 479 -15.49 -5.77 23.76
CA CYS A 479 -15.56 -6.10 25.18
C CYS A 479 -16.95 -6.54 25.63
N SER A 480 -18.02 -6.15 24.93
CA SER A 480 -19.42 -6.46 25.29
C SER A 480 -19.71 -6.24 26.79
N PRO A 481 -19.54 -5.00 27.29
CA PRO A 481 -19.50 -4.67 28.71
C PRO A 481 -20.85 -4.83 29.41
N LYS A 482 -20.78 -5.15 30.70
CA LYS A 482 -21.93 -5.25 31.59
C LYS A 482 -21.77 -4.29 32.78
N LYS A 483 -22.90 -3.76 33.24
CA LYS A 483 -22.95 -2.93 34.44
C LYS A 483 -22.32 -3.65 35.63
N GLY A 484 -21.49 -2.95 36.40
CA GLY A 484 -20.78 -3.47 37.56
C GLY A 484 -19.47 -4.21 37.28
N GLU A 485 -19.10 -4.40 36.01
CA GLU A 485 -17.80 -4.97 35.65
C GLU A 485 -16.63 -4.02 35.95
N ARG A 486 -15.46 -4.59 36.17
CA ARG A 486 -14.21 -3.88 36.48
C ARG A 486 -13.37 -3.73 35.21
N VAL A 487 -13.16 -2.49 34.78
CA VAL A 487 -12.52 -2.13 33.52
C VAL A 487 -11.17 -1.49 33.80
N TYR A 488 -10.13 -2.05 33.23
CA TYR A 488 -8.81 -1.44 33.18
C TYR A 488 -8.54 -0.88 31.77
N VAL A 489 -7.97 0.32 31.70
CA VAL A 489 -7.58 0.97 30.43
C VAL A 489 -6.11 1.39 30.52
N SER A 490 -5.28 0.91 29.59
CA SER A 490 -3.91 1.39 29.44
C SER A 490 -3.85 2.59 28.50
N ALA A 491 -2.85 3.47 28.67
CA ALA A 491 -2.78 4.78 27.99
C ALA A 491 -4.10 5.59 28.14
N ALA A 492 -4.68 5.55 29.34
CA ALA A 492 -6.05 5.96 29.58
C ALA A 492 -6.32 7.46 29.34
N SER A 493 -5.31 8.31 29.40
CA SER A 493 -5.45 9.76 29.12
C SER A 493 -5.26 10.11 27.65
N GLY A 494 -4.96 9.13 26.79
CA GLY A 494 -4.82 9.33 25.35
C GLY A 494 -6.15 9.50 24.63
N ALA A 495 -6.10 9.61 23.31
CA ALA A 495 -7.26 9.84 22.45
C ALA A 495 -8.38 8.80 22.61
N VAL A 496 -8.02 7.52 22.57
CA VAL A 496 -8.96 6.39 22.67
C VAL A 496 -9.31 6.12 24.14
N GLY A 497 -8.30 6.02 25.01
CA GLY A 497 -8.48 5.63 26.40
C GLY A 497 -9.39 6.56 27.20
N GLN A 498 -9.34 7.88 26.94
CA GLN A 498 -10.16 8.84 27.67
C GLN A 498 -11.66 8.66 27.37
N LEU A 499 -11.99 8.16 26.18
CA LEU A 499 -13.36 7.90 25.75
C LEU A 499 -13.84 6.54 26.27
N VAL A 500 -13.01 5.50 26.16
CA VAL A 500 -13.32 4.16 26.70
C VAL A 500 -13.67 4.24 28.18
N GLY A 501 -12.87 4.98 28.96
CA GLY A 501 -13.15 5.13 30.39
C GLY A 501 -14.49 5.81 30.66
N GLN A 502 -14.80 6.89 29.95
CA GLN A 502 -16.07 7.59 30.11
C GLN A 502 -17.27 6.74 29.65
N PHE A 503 -17.15 6.00 28.55
CA PHE A 503 -18.18 5.04 28.11
C PHE A 503 -18.41 3.95 29.17
N ALA A 504 -17.33 3.43 29.76
CA ALA A 504 -17.43 2.46 30.85
C ALA A 504 -18.09 3.04 32.10
N LYS A 505 -17.75 4.28 32.49
CA LYS A 505 -18.42 4.98 33.59
C LYS A 505 -19.92 5.18 33.33
N LEU A 506 -20.29 5.60 32.12
CA LEU A 506 -21.70 5.75 31.71
C LEU A 506 -22.46 4.42 31.72
N MET A 507 -21.79 3.30 31.47
CA MET A 507 -22.37 1.95 31.59
C MET A 507 -22.42 1.41 33.03
N GLY A 508 -21.96 2.20 34.01
CA GLY A 508 -21.96 1.82 35.42
C GLY A 508 -20.90 0.78 35.77
N CYS A 509 -19.77 0.78 35.07
CA CYS A 509 -18.59 -0.01 35.42
C CYS A 509 -17.71 0.72 36.46
N TYR A 510 -16.87 -0.06 37.14
CA TYR A 510 -15.75 0.47 37.92
C TYR A 510 -14.52 0.55 37.01
N VAL A 511 -13.89 1.72 36.91
CA VAL A 511 -12.91 2.02 35.86
C VAL A 511 -11.62 2.55 36.47
N VAL A 512 -10.50 1.90 36.12
CA VAL A 512 -9.15 2.34 36.50
C VAL A 512 -8.30 2.55 35.25
N GLY A 513 -7.53 3.63 35.24
CA GLY A 513 -6.64 3.97 34.12
C GLY A 513 -5.17 4.03 34.53
N SER A 514 -4.26 3.69 33.61
CA SER A 514 -2.84 4.03 33.77
C SER A 514 -2.40 5.10 32.78
N ALA A 515 -1.52 5.99 33.24
CA ALA A 515 -0.89 7.03 32.43
C ALA A 515 0.57 7.26 32.84
N GLY A 516 1.32 8.03 32.04
CA GLY A 516 2.77 8.19 32.21
C GLY A 516 3.23 9.42 32.98
N SER A 517 2.32 10.15 33.63
CA SER A 517 2.65 11.33 34.45
C SER A 517 1.57 11.61 35.50
N LYS A 518 1.94 12.32 36.57
CA LYS A 518 0.99 12.78 37.60
C LYS A 518 -0.15 13.63 37.01
N GLU A 519 0.17 14.58 36.14
CA GLU A 519 -0.84 15.43 35.48
C GLU A 519 -1.91 14.61 34.76
N LYS A 520 -1.49 13.58 34.03
CA LYS A 520 -2.41 12.69 33.31
C LYS A 520 -3.25 11.84 34.26
N VAL A 521 -2.69 11.42 35.39
CA VAL A 521 -3.44 10.72 36.45
C VAL A 521 -4.49 11.64 37.09
N ASP A 522 -4.13 12.89 37.37
CA ASP A 522 -5.05 13.88 37.92
C ASP A 522 -6.18 14.19 36.92
N LEU A 523 -5.89 14.26 35.61
CA LEU A 523 -6.92 14.37 34.56
C LEU A 523 -7.88 13.18 34.54
N LEU A 524 -7.38 11.96 34.67
CA LEU A 524 -8.21 10.74 34.69
C LEU A 524 -9.24 10.79 35.82
N LYS A 525 -8.80 11.12 37.03
CA LYS A 525 -9.68 11.16 38.21
C LYS A 525 -10.61 12.36 38.19
N ASN A 526 -10.08 13.56 37.94
CA ASN A 526 -10.81 14.81 38.17
C ASN A 526 -11.64 15.26 36.97
N LYS A 527 -11.18 14.99 35.74
CA LYS A 527 -11.86 15.45 34.51
C LYS A 527 -12.65 14.34 33.82
N PHE A 528 -12.06 13.15 33.71
CA PHE A 528 -12.69 12.02 33.00
C PHE A 528 -13.53 11.10 33.91
N GLY A 529 -13.48 11.30 35.24
CA GLY A 529 -14.33 10.58 36.19
C GLY A 529 -13.96 9.11 36.41
N PHE A 530 -12.70 8.72 36.16
CA PHE A 530 -12.21 7.39 36.52
C PHE A 530 -12.25 7.21 38.04
N ASP A 531 -12.57 5.99 38.50
CA ASP A 531 -12.63 5.69 39.94
C ASP A 531 -11.25 5.69 40.58
N ASP A 532 -10.24 5.19 39.85
CA ASP A 532 -8.85 5.29 40.24
C ASP A 532 -7.93 5.41 39.02
N ALA A 533 -6.69 5.83 39.25
CA ALA A 533 -5.66 5.89 38.24
C ALA A 533 -4.26 5.93 38.87
N PHE A 534 -3.26 5.41 38.17
CA PHE A 534 -1.88 5.37 38.64
C PHE A 534 -0.87 5.72 37.55
N ASN A 535 0.29 6.25 37.96
CA ASN A 535 1.40 6.54 37.06
C ASN A 535 2.26 5.29 36.89
N TYR A 536 2.17 4.61 35.74
CA TYR A 536 2.88 3.34 35.54
C TYR A 536 4.41 3.48 35.56
N LYS A 537 4.95 4.69 35.36
CA LYS A 537 6.40 4.95 35.39
C LYS A 537 6.97 5.02 36.82
N GLU A 538 6.11 5.24 37.81
CA GLU A 538 6.50 5.33 39.23
C GLU A 538 6.29 3.99 39.98
N GLU A 539 5.55 3.05 39.39
CA GLU A 539 5.31 1.74 39.98
C GLU A 539 6.50 0.79 39.74
N LYS A 540 7.08 0.27 40.82
CA LYS A 540 8.15 -0.75 40.75
C LYS A 540 7.62 -2.13 40.36
N ASP A 541 6.36 -2.41 40.69
CA ASP A 541 5.68 -3.67 40.41
C ASP A 541 4.26 -3.39 39.90
N LEU A 542 4.07 -3.59 38.60
CA LEU A 542 2.77 -3.39 37.93
C LEU A 542 1.71 -4.37 38.43
N ASN A 543 2.07 -5.60 38.80
CA ASN A 543 1.13 -6.58 39.33
C ASN A 543 0.61 -6.13 40.71
N ALA A 544 1.49 -5.64 41.58
CA ALA A 544 1.08 -5.07 42.86
C ALA A 544 0.19 -3.83 42.70
N ALA A 545 0.54 -2.93 41.76
CA ALA A 545 -0.27 -1.74 41.45
C ALA A 545 -1.68 -2.12 40.96
N LEU A 546 -1.80 -3.12 40.08
CA LEU A 546 -3.08 -3.62 39.60
C LEU A 546 -3.90 -4.25 40.73
N LYS A 547 -3.31 -5.10 41.59
CA LYS A 547 -4.01 -5.67 42.76
C LYS A 547 -4.52 -4.62 43.74
N ARG A 548 -3.75 -3.54 43.93
CA ARG A 548 -4.16 -2.41 44.79
C ARG A 548 -5.44 -1.75 44.28
N CYS A 549 -5.56 -1.57 42.97
CA CYS A 549 -6.72 -0.93 42.35
C CYS A 549 -7.88 -1.92 42.07
N PHE A 550 -7.56 -3.22 41.92
CA PHE A 550 -8.47 -4.30 41.58
C PHE A 550 -8.30 -5.51 42.53
N PRO A 551 -8.70 -5.40 43.81
CA PRO A 551 -8.57 -6.51 44.76
C PRO A 551 -9.34 -7.77 44.33
N ASP A 552 -10.43 -7.61 43.58
CA ASP A 552 -11.26 -8.70 43.06
C ASP A 552 -10.94 -9.10 41.61
N GLY A 553 -9.89 -8.52 41.03
CA GLY A 553 -9.44 -8.72 39.65
C GLY A 553 -10.18 -7.87 38.59
N ILE A 554 -9.80 -8.07 37.32
CA ILE A 554 -10.22 -7.26 36.16
C ILE A 554 -11.15 -8.08 35.25
N ASP A 555 -12.32 -7.56 34.92
CA ASP A 555 -13.25 -8.20 33.97
C ASP A 555 -12.93 -7.83 32.52
N ILE A 556 -12.57 -6.56 32.28
CA ILE A 556 -12.28 -6.03 30.94
C ILE A 556 -10.95 -5.30 30.99
N TYR A 557 -10.09 -5.59 30.03
CA TYR A 557 -8.91 -4.79 29.74
C TYR A 557 -8.99 -4.21 28.33
N PHE A 558 -9.00 -2.89 28.24
CA PHE A 558 -8.82 -2.20 26.97
C PHE A 558 -7.32 -1.95 26.74
N GLU A 559 -6.73 -2.72 25.85
CA GLU A 559 -5.28 -2.82 25.63
C GLU A 559 -4.80 -1.87 24.53
N ASN A 560 -4.04 -0.84 24.91
CA ASN A 560 -3.42 0.16 24.02
C ASN A 560 -1.87 0.11 24.02
N VAL A 561 -1.25 -0.63 24.94
CA VAL A 561 0.17 -0.51 25.31
C VAL A 561 0.97 -1.80 25.11
N GLY A 562 0.48 -2.96 25.52
CA GLY A 562 1.19 -4.24 25.42
C GLY A 562 2.34 -4.41 26.42
N GLY A 563 3.27 -5.31 26.09
CA GLY A 563 4.50 -5.56 26.84
C GLY A 563 4.27 -5.96 28.29
N ARG A 564 5.15 -5.49 29.18
CA ARG A 564 5.08 -5.76 30.63
C ARG A 564 3.71 -5.45 31.28
N MET A 565 2.96 -4.47 30.77
CA MET A 565 1.62 -4.17 31.29
C MET A 565 0.64 -5.30 30.99
N LEU A 566 0.61 -5.80 29.74
CA LEU A 566 -0.25 -6.93 29.36
C LEU A 566 0.08 -8.16 30.22
N ASP A 567 1.37 -8.43 30.41
CA ASP A 567 1.83 -9.58 31.19
C ASP A 567 1.35 -9.51 32.66
N ALA A 568 1.39 -8.31 33.26
CA ALA A 568 0.85 -8.07 34.60
C ALA A 568 -0.69 -8.14 34.64
N VAL A 569 -1.40 -7.67 33.61
CA VAL A 569 -2.86 -7.73 33.55
C VAL A 569 -3.36 -9.17 33.47
N LEU A 570 -2.71 -10.04 32.68
CA LEU A 570 -3.09 -11.46 32.56
C LEU A 570 -3.17 -12.16 33.94
N LEU A 571 -2.25 -11.83 34.85
CA LEU A 571 -2.25 -12.31 36.24
C LEU A 571 -3.43 -11.81 37.07
N ASN A 572 -3.98 -10.63 36.75
CA ASN A 572 -5.04 -9.95 37.48
C ASN A 572 -6.43 -10.06 36.84
N MET A 573 -6.55 -10.64 35.65
CA MET A 573 -7.85 -10.89 35.03
C MET A 573 -8.70 -11.84 35.88
N ARG A 574 -10.02 -11.65 35.82
CA ARG A 574 -11.05 -12.56 36.33
C ARG A 574 -11.37 -13.65 35.31
N ALA A 575 -12.02 -14.71 35.75
CA ALA A 575 -12.51 -15.75 34.85
C ALA A 575 -13.51 -15.16 33.85
N HIS A 576 -13.44 -15.57 32.58
CA HIS A 576 -14.23 -15.06 31.46
C HIS A 576 -14.01 -13.57 31.17
N GLY A 577 -12.87 -13.03 31.61
CA GLY A 577 -12.47 -11.67 31.29
C GLY A 577 -12.16 -11.49 29.79
N ARG A 578 -12.30 -10.25 29.31
CA ARG A 578 -12.08 -9.90 27.90
C ARG A 578 -10.98 -8.86 27.77
N ILE A 579 -10.17 -8.99 26.74
CA ILE A 579 -9.11 -8.05 26.39
C ILE A 579 -9.32 -7.63 24.94
N ALA A 580 -9.73 -6.37 24.74
CA ALA A 580 -9.77 -5.77 23.41
C ALA A 580 -8.39 -5.22 23.09
N VAL A 581 -7.68 -5.88 22.17
CA VAL A 581 -6.34 -5.52 21.73
C VAL A 581 -6.45 -4.43 20.67
N CYS A 582 -6.54 -3.18 21.13
CA CYS A 582 -6.64 -1.99 20.28
C CYS A 582 -5.28 -1.56 19.74
N GLY A 583 -4.23 -1.67 20.56
CA GLY A 583 -2.88 -1.25 20.20
C GLY A 583 -1.86 -1.78 21.17
N LEU A 584 -0.58 -1.73 20.78
CA LEU A 584 0.55 -2.22 21.58
C LEU A 584 1.69 -1.20 21.52
N ILE A 585 1.41 0.08 21.82
CA ILE A 585 2.32 1.19 21.50
C ILE A 585 3.72 1.07 22.12
N SER A 586 3.88 0.33 23.23
CA SER A 586 5.20 0.11 23.82
C SER A 586 6.14 -0.72 22.95
N GLN A 587 5.58 -1.44 21.96
CA GLN A 587 6.30 -2.35 21.09
C GLN A 587 6.68 -1.70 19.74
N TYR A 588 6.09 -0.54 19.40
CA TYR A 588 6.09 0.00 18.03
C TYR A 588 7.46 0.45 17.51
N ASN A 589 8.37 0.78 18.44
CA ASN A 589 9.70 1.29 18.11
C ASN A 589 10.81 0.33 18.54
N LEU A 590 10.47 -0.89 18.95
CA LEU A 590 11.45 -1.90 19.33
C LEU A 590 11.84 -2.71 18.10
N THR A 591 13.14 -2.97 17.93
CA THR A 591 13.65 -3.89 16.90
C THR A 591 13.36 -5.34 17.24
N GLN A 592 13.15 -5.65 18.52
CA GLN A 592 12.71 -6.93 19.03
C GLN A 592 11.61 -6.69 20.06
N GLN A 593 10.42 -7.25 19.83
CA GLN A 593 9.29 -7.10 20.72
C GLN A 593 9.50 -7.87 22.03
N GLU A 594 8.93 -7.35 23.11
CA GLU A 594 8.91 -8.02 24.42
C GLU A 594 8.02 -9.27 24.37
N GLY A 595 8.52 -10.38 24.91
CA GLY A 595 7.72 -11.60 25.07
C GLY A 595 6.64 -11.45 26.14
N ILE A 596 5.49 -12.10 25.92
CA ILE A 596 4.40 -12.20 26.91
C ILE A 596 4.45 -13.60 27.53
N HIS A 597 4.68 -13.68 28.84
CA HIS A 597 5.00 -14.95 29.51
C HIS A 597 3.80 -15.58 30.23
N ASN A 598 2.76 -14.81 30.52
CA ASN A 598 1.62 -15.26 31.32
C ASN A 598 0.40 -15.70 30.49
N LEU A 599 0.59 -16.04 29.20
CA LEU A 599 -0.49 -16.50 28.31
C LEU A 599 -1.22 -17.75 28.80
N PHE A 600 -0.60 -18.56 29.67
CA PHE A 600 -1.29 -19.68 30.33
C PHE A 600 -2.57 -19.25 31.08
N ASN A 601 -2.63 -17.99 31.54
CA ASN A 601 -3.84 -17.43 32.16
C ASN A 601 -5.03 -17.34 31.20
N VAL A 602 -4.79 -17.25 29.88
CA VAL A 602 -5.87 -17.27 28.88
C VAL A 602 -6.66 -18.56 28.99
N VAL A 603 -5.97 -19.69 29.16
CA VAL A 603 -6.61 -21.01 29.34
C VAL A 603 -7.26 -21.12 30.72
N THR A 604 -6.51 -20.89 31.80
CA THR A 604 -7.02 -21.13 33.16
C THR A 604 -8.19 -20.21 33.54
N LYS A 605 -8.20 -19.00 33.00
CA LYS A 605 -9.26 -18.01 33.24
C LYS A 605 -10.26 -17.92 32.08
N ARG A 606 -10.12 -18.70 31.01
CA ARG A 606 -11.02 -18.69 29.84
C ARG A 606 -11.20 -17.28 29.27
N LEU A 607 -10.08 -16.58 29.07
CA LEU A 607 -10.08 -15.21 28.59
C LEU A 607 -10.35 -15.16 27.09
N LEU A 608 -11.01 -14.10 26.63
CA LEU A 608 -11.03 -13.71 25.23
C LEU A 608 -10.00 -12.59 25.02
N LEU A 609 -8.99 -12.84 24.18
CA LEU A 609 -8.08 -11.80 23.68
C LEU A 609 -8.37 -11.61 22.19
N GLN A 610 -8.81 -10.42 21.80
CA GLN A 610 -9.24 -10.16 20.43
C GLN A 610 -8.73 -8.81 19.92
N GLY A 611 -7.99 -8.85 18.81
CA GLY A 611 -7.65 -7.66 18.04
C GLY A 611 -8.81 -7.23 17.14
N PHE A 612 -8.85 -5.93 16.80
CA PHE A 612 -9.84 -5.36 15.90
C PHE A 612 -9.25 -4.15 15.18
N ILE A 613 -9.73 -3.87 13.98
CA ILE A 613 -9.22 -2.81 13.11
C ILE A 613 -10.41 -1.95 12.62
N PHE A 614 -10.27 -0.62 12.73
CA PHE A 614 -11.33 0.36 12.48
C PHE A 614 -12.02 0.25 11.09
N PRO A 615 -11.28 0.09 9.98
CA PRO A 615 -11.86 -0.03 8.63
C PRO A 615 -12.93 -1.13 8.50
N ASP A 616 -12.75 -2.27 9.17
CA ASP A 616 -13.69 -3.41 9.10
C ASP A 616 -15.08 -3.09 9.70
N HIS A 617 -15.17 -1.99 10.46
CA HIS A 617 -16.33 -1.61 11.25
C HIS A 617 -16.95 -0.28 10.80
N LEU A 618 -16.57 0.26 9.65
CA LEU A 618 -17.09 1.54 9.13
C LEU A 618 -18.63 1.59 9.06
N HIS A 619 -19.29 0.45 8.86
CA HIS A 619 -20.75 0.32 8.86
C HIS A 619 -21.41 0.72 10.20
N LEU A 620 -20.67 0.74 11.32
CA LEU A 620 -21.15 1.17 12.63
C LEU A 620 -21.00 2.68 12.87
N TYR A 621 -20.29 3.40 12.00
CA TYR A 621 -19.99 4.82 12.19
C TYR A 621 -21.25 5.70 12.39
N PRO A 622 -22.36 5.52 11.64
CA PRO A 622 -23.58 6.30 11.87
C PRO A 622 -24.16 6.13 13.27
N LYS A 623 -24.21 4.89 13.79
CA LYS A 623 -24.71 4.58 15.13
C LYS A 623 -23.82 5.18 16.22
N PHE A 624 -22.50 5.08 16.03
CA PHE A 624 -21.52 5.71 16.90
C PHE A 624 -21.70 7.24 16.94
N LEU A 625 -21.80 7.87 15.77
CA LEU A 625 -21.88 9.32 15.63
C LEU A 625 -23.12 9.90 16.32
N GLU A 626 -24.28 9.24 16.15
CA GLU A 626 -25.52 9.62 16.80
C GLU A 626 -25.39 9.61 18.34
N MET A 627 -24.82 8.52 18.89
CA MET A 627 -24.63 8.37 20.33
C MET A 627 -23.66 9.43 20.89
N VAL A 628 -22.48 9.56 20.30
CA VAL A 628 -21.41 10.40 20.88
C VAL A 628 -21.75 11.89 20.79
N ILE A 629 -22.43 12.33 19.71
CA ILE A 629 -22.88 13.72 19.59
C ILE A 629 -23.90 14.07 20.67
N GLN A 630 -24.83 13.16 20.97
CA GLN A 630 -25.77 13.36 22.06
C GLN A 630 -25.02 13.53 23.39
N TYR A 631 -24.02 12.68 23.67
CA TYR A 631 -23.23 12.79 24.90
C TYR A 631 -22.41 14.07 24.99
N ILE A 632 -21.88 14.57 23.88
CA ILE A 632 -21.16 15.86 23.84
C ILE A 632 -22.14 17.00 24.16
N ARG A 633 -23.31 17.03 23.51
CA ARG A 633 -24.31 18.10 23.71
C ARG A 633 -24.92 18.11 25.12
N GLU A 634 -25.07 16.94 25.72
CA GLU A 634 -25.55 16.79 27.09
C GLU A 634 -24.44 17.01 28.15
N GLY A 635 -23.19 17.23 27.72
CA GLY A 635 -22.05 17.38 28.63
C GLY A 635 -21.70 16.11 29.41
N LYS A 636 -22.15 14.94 28.94
CA LYS A 636 -21.89 13.62 29.56
C LYS A 636 -20.49 13.09 29.25
N VAL A 637 -19.90 13.54 28.14
CA VAL A 637 -18.53 13.21 27.76
C VAL A 637 -17.76 14.49 27.57
N VAL A 638 -16.59 14.57 28.19
CA VAL A 638 -15.61 15.64 28.00
C VAL A 638 -14.43 15.13 27.18
N TYR A 639 -13.81 16.02 26.41
CA TYR A 639 -12.68 15.67 25.54
C TYR A 639 -11.53 16.64 25.73
N VAL A 640 -10.30 16.11 25.72
CA VAL A 640 -9.07 16.91 25.80
C VAL A 640 -8.24 16.67 24.55
N GLU A 641 -7.97 17.76 23.84
CA GLU A 641 -7.07 17.86 22.70
C GLU A 641 -5.76 18.54 23.14
N ASP A 642 -4.66 18.07 22.58
CA ASP A 642 -3.33 18.70 22.62
C ASP A 642 -3.07 19.26 21.23
N ALA A 643 -3.15 20.59 21.09
CA ALA A 643 -3.10 21.25 19.80
C ALA A 643 -1.71 21.84 19.54
N ALA A 644 -1.10 21.45 18.42
CA ALA A 644 0.11 22.05 17.89
C ALA A 644 -0.26 23.00 16.73
N GLU A 645 0.07 24.28 16.86
CA GLU A 645 -0.25 25.30 15.84
C GLU A 645 0.83 25.33 14.75
N GLY A 646 0.41 25.24 13.48
CA GLY A 646 1.27 25.27 12.31
C GLY A 646 1.71 23.89 11.81
N ILE A 647 1.69 23.69 10.49
CA ILE A 647 2.08 22.42 9.86
C ILE A 647 3.53 22.02 10.16
N GLU A 648 4.41 23.01 10.35
CA GLU A 648 5.80 22.83 10.77
C GLU A 648 5.96 22.11 12.12
N LYS A 649 4.92 22.05 12.96
CA LYS A 649 4.94 21.32 14.24
C LYS A 649 4.53 19.86 14.11
N ALA A 650 3.98 19.44 12.97
CA ALA A 650 3.48 18.08 12.79
C ALA A 650 4.52 16.98 13.05
N PRO A 651 5.80 17.09 12.58
CA PRO A 651 6.84 16.11 12.91
C PRO A 651 7.06 15.96 14.41
N SER A 652 7.26 17.09 15.12
CA SER A 652 7.50 17.10 16.57
C SER A 652 6.32 16.54 17.37
N ALA A 653 5.09 16.82 16.92
CA ALA A 653 3.85 16.34 17.53
C ALA A 653 3.73 14.82 17.40
N LEU A 654 3.99 14.25 16.22
CA LEU A 654 3.98 12.79 16.00
C LEU A 654 5.07 12.07 16.79
N VAL A 655 6.32 12.55 16.73
CA VAL A 655 7.43 11.99 17.53
C VAL A 655 7.10 12.04 19.02
N GLY A 656 6.44 13.11 19.46
CA GLY A 656 6.04 13.29 20.86
C GLY A 656 5.09 12.24 21.41
N LEU A 657 4.31 11.56 20.56
CA LEU A 657 3.41 10.47 20.98
C LEU A 657 4.17 9.33 21.64
N PHE A 658 5.32 8.95 21.08
CA PHE A 658 6.09 7.79 21.53
C PHE A 658 6.89 8.05 22.81
N ALA A 659 7.09 9.33 23.16
CA ALA A 659 7.61 9.75 24.46
C ALA A 659 6.48 10.04 25.47
N GLY A 660 5.22 10.00 25.03
CA GLY A 660 4.06 10.35 25.83
C GLY A 660 4.03 11.83 26.24
N ARG A 661 4.49 12.74 25.37
CA ARG A 661 4.45 14.19 25.60
C ARG A 661 3.02 14.75 25.55
N ASN A 662 2.20 14.24 24.63
CA ASN A 662 0.84 14.73 24.41
C ASN A 662 -0.06 14.56 25.64
N VAL A 663 -0.85 15.56 25.99
CA VAL A 663 -1.87 15.50 27.06
C VAL A 663 -3.26 15.52 26.41
N GLY A 664 -3.80 14.33 26.12
CA GLY A 664 -5.03 14.16 25.36
C GLY A 664 -4.77 13.73 23.91
N LYS A 665 -5.69 14.03 23.00
CA LYS A 665 -5.55 13.73 21.56
C LYS A 665 -4.66 14.76 20.89
N GLN A 666 -3.55 14.32 20.28
CA GLN A 666 -2.68 15.21 19.52
C GLN A 666 -3.34 15.62 18.19
N VAL A 667 -3.50 16.92 18.00
CA VAL A 667 -4.02 17.57 16.79
C VAL A 667 -3.00 18.59 16.31
N VAL A 668 -2.85 18.72 15.00
CA VAL A 668 -2.09 19.81 14.38
C VAL A 668 -3.07 20.74 13.68
N VAL A 669 -3.03 22.03 14.01
CA VAL A 669 -3.83 23.07 13.36
C VAL A 669 -3.03 23.59 12.17
N VAL A 670 -3.49 23.27 10.96
CA VAL A 670 -2.87 23.74 9.71
C VAL A 670 -3.47 25.09 9.31
N ALA A 671 -4.80 25.19 9.36
CA ALA A 671 -5.56 26.41 9.11
C ALA A 671 -6.87 26.36 9.91
N ARG A 672 -7.47 27.52 10.17
CA ARG A 672 -8.72 27.62 10.94
C ARG A 672 -9.99 27.76 10.07
N ASP A 673 -9.85 28.04 8.77
CA ASP A 673 -10.99 28.32 7.86
C ASP A 673 -10.79 27.92 6.39
#